data_AF-A0A415T4A6-F1
#
_entry.id   AF-A0A415T4A6-F1
#
_cell.length_a   1.000
_cell.length_b   1.000
_cell.length_c   1.000
_cell.angle_alpha   90.00
_cell.angle_beta   90.00
_cell.angle_gamma   90.00
#
_symmetry.space_group_name_H-M   'P 1'
#
loop_
_entity.id
_entity.type
_entity.pdbx_description
1 polymer ?
#
loop_
_entity_poly.entity_id
_entity_poly.type
_entity_poly.pdbx_seq_one_letter_code
_entity_poly.pdbx_strand_id
1 'polypeptide(L)'
;MTPTLIDTDNPEFQNALKLIQYTRQSVFLTGKAGTGKSTFLKYVCQHTKKKYVVLAPTGIAAINAGGSTLHSFFKLPFHPLLPDDPKFQGRKLKDFLKYSSDHRKLIQNIELIIIDEISMVRADIIDFIDKVLRTYSHNLREPFGGKQLLLVGDVFQLEPVVKSDEREILNRFYPNPYFFSAKVFQEMELVSIELTKVYRQTDQVFVSVLDHIRTNTAGNADLQLLNTRYAPTPPCPEENDLYITLATRRDNVDYINEKKLNELPGEPVTLKGEIHGEFPESSLPTLMELVIKPGAQVIFIKNDQEKRWVNGTIGTVSGLSEDGTIYVITEDGSEFDVHKESWSNIRYRYNETEKKIEEEELGTFTQYPIRLAWAITVHKSQGLTFNRVVIDFTGGVFAGGQAYVALSRCTSLDGIQLKRRISHADVFVRPEIVSFAQRFNDNQTFERAMKQAQADIQYVASVKAFDKGNFAEFLEAFFKAIHSRYDIEKPLIQRFIRRKLGIINRLKEENRLLKEQMQQQRQNLQKYAREYYLMGNECITKAHDPRAAQANYDKALELYPEYVDAWVRKGVTFFDENRMEEAEECLNRAVQLRPQDFKAVYNRGKLRLLTGKTEEALSDLDKATSLKPQHAGAHEYFAEALEKSGKEIEAAIHYRIAEELRKKKK
;
A
#
# COMPACT_ATOMS: atom_id res chain seq x y z
N MET A 1 2.00 -7.89 39.02
CA MET A 1 2.13 -8.82 37.88
C MET A 1 3.24 -8.32 36.95
N THR A 2 4.21 -9.17 36.64
CA THR A 2 5.33 -8.93 35.71
C THR A 2 4.84 -8.48 34.32
N PRO A 3 5.66 -7.78 33.51
CA PRO A 3 5.27 -7.41 32.15
C PRO A 3 4.75 -8.66 31.44
N THR A 4 3.57 -8.57 30.85
CA THR A 4 3.07 -9.60 29.93
C THR A 4 4.04 -9.66 28.77
N LEU A 5 5.07 -10.50 28.92
CA LEU A 5 5.91 -10.97 27.83
C LEU A 5 4.95 -11.44 26.75
N ILE A 6 4.93 -10.70 25.64
CA ILE A 6 4.19 -11.11 24.46
C ILE A 6 4.79 -12.44 24.06
N ASP A 7 3.96 -13.47 24.07
CA ASP A 7 4.35 -14.83 23.70
C ASP A 7 4.54 -14.91 22.19
N THR A 8 5.71 -14.44 21.75
CA THR A 8 6.09 -14.45 20.34
C THR A 8 6.38 -15.86 19.83
N ASP A 9 6.46 -16.85 20.70
CA ASP A 9 6.68 -18.25 20.33
C ASP A 9 5.38 -18.97 19.94
N ASN A 10 4.23 -18.32 20.14
CA ASN A 10 2.94 -18.84 19.72
C ASN A 10 2.85 -18.93 18.17
N PRO A 11 2.63 -20.13 17.59
CA PRO A 11 2.64 -20.32 16.15
C PRO A 11 1.47 -19.62 15.45
N GLU A 12 0.27 -19.60 16.06
CA GLU A 12 -0.89 -18.89 15.51
C GLU A 12 -0.67 -17.36 15.50
N PHE A 13 -0.05 -16.83 16.56
CA PHE A 13 0.37 -15.42 16.64
C PHE A 13 1.34 -15.06 15.51
N GLN A 14 2.37 -15.89 15.30
CA GLN A 14 3.37 -15.68 14.25
C GLN A 14 2.77 -15.80 12.85
N ASN A 15 1.86 -16.74 12.64
CA ASN A 15 1.18 -16.93 11.36
C ASN A 15 0.31 -15.71 11.02
N ALA A 16 -0.47 -15.21 11.98
CA ALA A 16 -1.25 -13.99 11.79
C ALA A 16 -0.36 -12.78 11.50
N LEU A 17 0.76 -12.64 12.23
CA LEU A 17 1.73 -11.56 12.01
C LEU A 17 2.33 -11.60 10.60
N LYS A 18 2.76 -12.79 10.14
CA LYS A 18 3.32 -12.97 8.79
C LYS A 18 2.31 -12.59 7.69
N LEU A 19 1.05 -12.99 7.85
CA LEU A 19 -0.01 -12.61 6.90
C LEU A 19 -0.21 -11.09 6.85
N ILE A 20 -0.25 -10.44 8.02
CA ILE A 20 -0.44 -8.99 8.11
C ILE A 20 0.77 -8.23 7.55
N GLN A 21 1.99 -8.70 7.79
CA GLN A 21 3.19 -7.97 7.36
C GLN A 21 3.50 -8.16 5.87
N TYR A 22 3.40 -9.39 5.37
CA TYR A 22 3.94 -9.75 4.06
C TYR A 22 2.90 -9.92 2.96
N THR A 23 1.60 -9.90 3.28
CA THR A 23 0.52 -10.21 2.32
C THR A 23 -0.52 -9.10 2.26
N ARG A 24 -1.39 -9.10 1.25
CA ARG A 24 -2.62 -8.28 1.22
C ARG A 24 -3.87 -9.08 1.59
N GLN A 25 -3.70 -10.33 2.03
CA GLN A 25 -4.82 -11.23 2.34
C GLN A 25 -5.50 -10.78 3.62
N SER A 26 -6.83 -10.63 3.61
CA SER A 26 -7.56 -10.29 4.83
C SER A 26 -7.60 -11.47 5.79
N VAL A 27 -7.47 -11.18 7.07
CA VAL A 27 -7.35 -12.17 8.14
C VAL A 27 -8.47 -11.96 9.14
N PHE A 28 -9.12 -13.05 9.55
CA PHE A 28 -9.99 -13.08 10.70
C PHE A 28 -9.24 -13.73 11.88
N LEU A 29 -8.99 -12.94 12.91
CA LEU A 29 -8.37 -13.38 14.15
C LEU A 29 -9.46 -13.58 15.20
N THR A 30 -9.63 -14.82 15.61
CA THR A 30 -10.52 -15.23 16.70
C THR A 30 -9.72 -15.85 17.83
N GLY A 31 -10.40 -16.10 18.94
CA GLY A 31 -9.82 -16.77 20.09
C GLY A 31 -10.78 -16.73 21.25
N LYS A 32 -10.59 -17.65 22.18
CA LYS A 32 -11.36 -17.74 23.42
C LYS A 32 -11.24 -16.47 24.26
N ALA A 33 -12.07 -16.35 25.29
CA ALA A 33 -11.91 -15.28 26.26
C ALA A 33 -10.51 -15.38 26.91
N GLY A 34 -9.76 -14.28 26.97
CA GLY A 34 -8.46 -14.28 27.63
C GLY A 34 -7.28 -14.83 26.83
N THR A 35 -7.40 -14.99 25.51
CA THR A 35 -6.29 -15.45 24.64
C THR A 35 -5.36 -14.35 24.13
N GLY A 36 -5.52 -13.11 24.63
CA GLY A 36 -4.62 -11.99 24.28
C GLY A 36 -4.93 -11.24 22.98
N LYS A 37 -6.15 -11.35 22.42
CA LYS A 37 -6.56 -10.64 21.18
C LYS A 37 -6.24 -9.13 21.18
N SER A 38 -6.62 -8.42 22.25
CA SER A 38 -6.35 -6.98 22.37
C SER A 38 -4.84 -6.68 22.50
N THR A 39 -4.07 -7.59 23.11
CA THR A 39 -2.61 -7.50 23.18
C THR A 39 -1.98 -7.68 21.79
N PHE A 40 -2.48 -8.64 20.99
CA PHE A 40 -2.08 -8.81 19.59
C PHE A 40 -2.37 -7.56 18.76
N LEU A 41 -3.56 -6.98 18.90
CA LEU A 41 -3.93 -5.75 18.17
C LEU A 41 -2.96 -4.61 18.48
N LYS A 42 -2.66 -4.38 19.78
CA LYS A 42 -1.68 -3.37 20.19
C LYS A 42 -0.29 -3.62 19.60
N TYR A 43 0.15 -4.88 19.59
CA TYR A 43 1.44 -5.25 18.97
C TYR A 43 1.48 -4.97 17.48
N VAL A 44 0.41 -5.31 16.74
CA VAL A 44 0.31 -5.04 15.30
C VAL A 44 0.38 -3.54 15.03
N CYS A 45 -0.35 -2.72 15.79
CA CYS A 45 -0.33 -1.26 15.65
C CYS A 45 1.06 -0.65 15.90
N GLN A 46 1.85 -1.23 16.82
CA GLN A 46 3.20 -0.77 17.14
C GLN A 46 4.27 -1.22 16.14
N HIS A 47 4.13 -2.39 15.53
CA HIS A 47 5.16 -3.00 14.68
C HIS A 47 4.86 -3.00 13.18
N THR A 48 3.63 -2.68 12.77
CA THR A 48 3.29 -2.66 11.34
C THR A 48 3.91 -1.47 10.62
N LYS A 49 4.43 -1.72 9.42
CA LYS A 49 4.90 -0.66 8.50
C LYS A 49 3.79 -0.14 7.60
N LYS A 50 2.64 -0.80 7.60
CA LYS A 50 1.51 -0.46 6.74
C LYS A 50 0.79 0.75 7.29
N LYS A 51 0.22 1.56 6.40
CA LYS A 51 -0.65 2.67 6.79
C LYS A 51 -1.99 2.09 7.27
N TYR A 52 -2.25 2.13 8.56
CA TYR A 52 -3.41 1.47 9.16
C TYR A 52 -4.41 2.45 9.77
N VAL A 53 -5.63 1.96 9.97
CA VAL A 53 -6.66 2.59 10.79
C VAL A 53 -7.31 1.53 11.69
N VAL A 54 -7.66 1.92 12.92
CA VAL A 54 -8.37 1.05 13.88
C VAL A 54 -9.81 1.50 13.98
N LEU A 55 -10.72 0.57 13.71
CA LEU A 55 -12.17 0.80 13.68
C LEU A 55 -12.88 -0.17 14.62
N ALA A 56 -14.03 0.24 15.15
CA ALA A 56 -14.90 -0.62 15.94
C ALA A 56 -16.39 -0.31 15.69
N PRO A 57 -17.32 -1.25 15.98
CA PRO A 57 -18.75 -1.03 15.77
C PRO A 57 -19.37 -0.04 16.76
N THR A 58 -18.87 0.03 17.98
CA THR A 58 -19.43 0.86 19.07
C THR A 58 -18.42 1.90 19.55
N GLY A 59 -18.91 3.01 20.12
CA GLY A 59 -18.07 4.11 20.62
C GLY A 59 -17.09 3.66 21.72
N ILE A 60 -17.57 2.87 22.68
CA ILE A 60 -16.75 2.35 23.78
C ILE A 60 -15.65 1.42 23.25
N ALA A 61 -15.97 0.52 22.31
CA ALA A 61 -14.98 -0.36 21.69
C ALA A 61 -13.93 0.44 20.89
N ALA A 62 -14.35 1.49 20.18
CA ALA A 62 -13.44 2.36 19.43
C ALA A 62 -12.45 3.07 20.37
N ILE A 63 -12.93 3.65 21.48
CA ILE A 63 -12.09 4.31 22.47
C ILE A 63 -11.10 3.32 23.11
N ASN A 64 -11.57 2.13 23.49
CA ASN A 64 -10.72 1.10 24.09
C ASN A 64 -9.65 0.56 23.13
N ALA A 65 -9.95 0.49 21.84
CA ALA A 65 -9.01 0.08 20.80
C ALA A 65 -8.06 1.22 20.37
N GLY A 66 -8.29 2.46 20.82
CA GLY A 66 -7.54 3.64 20.36
C GLY A 66 -7.85 3.99 18.91
N GLY A 67 -9.12 3.90 18.52
CA GLY A 67 -9.58 4.06 17.15
C GLY A 67 -10.87 4.89 17.03
N SER A 68 -11.51 4.79 15.87
CA SER A 68 -12.78 5.47 15.58
C SER A 68 -13.91 4.49 15.27
N THR A 69 -15.17 4.93 15.30
CA THR A 69 -16.28 4.03 14.97
C THR A 69 -16.42 3.82 13.47
N LEU A 70 -16.88 2.63 13.05
CA LEU A 70 -17.19 2.33 11.64
C LEU A 70 -18.16 3.36 11.04
N HIS A 71 -19.17 3.76 11.81
CA HIS A 71 -20.18 4.74 11.40
C HIS A 71 -19.59 6.13 11.19
N SER A 72 -18.73 6.59 12.10
CA SER A 72 -18.06 7.90 11.96
C SER A 72 -17.08 7.89 10.79
N PHE A 73 -16.25 6.86 10.69
CA PHE A 73 -15.21 6.76 9.68
C PHE A 73 -15.80 6.68 8.27
N PHE A 74 -16.72 5.74 8.01
CA PHE A 74 -17.31 5.56 6.68
C PHE A 74 -18.58 6.40 6.45
N LYS A 75 -19.02 7.22 7.42
CA LYS A 75 -20.30 7.95 7.38
C LYS A 75 -21.49 7.03 7.07
N LEU A 76 -21.55 5.89 7.78
CA LEU A 76 -22.61 4.90 7.57
C LEU A 76 -23.92 5.36 8.21
N PRO A 77 -25.07 5.21 7.53
CA PRO A 77 -26.36 5.47 8.14
C PRO A 77 -26.80 4.30 9.04
N PHE A 78 -27.63 4.59 10.05
CA PHE A 78 -28.10 3.61 11.04
C PHE A 78 -29.32 2.78 10.58
N HIS A 79 -29.44 2.50 9.28
CA HIS A 79 -30.50 1.65 8.72
C HIS A 79 -29.88 0.51 7.89
N PRO A 80 -30.61 -0.59 7.59
CA PRO A 80 -30.12 -1.66 6.74
C PRO A 80 -29.60 -1.15 5.37
N LEU A 81 -28.43 -1.65 4.95
CA LEU A 81 -27.75 -1.23 3.73
C LEU A 81 -27.89 -2.28 2.63
N LEU A 82 -28.88 -2.13 1.76
CA LEU A 82 -29.19 -3.16 0.77
C LEU A 82 -28.22 -3.11 -0.43
N PRO A 83 -27.69 -4.25 -0.90
CA PRO A 83 -26.78 -4.30 -2.06
C PRO A 83 -27.36 -3.67 -3.34
N ASP A 84 -28.66 -3.89 -3.54
CA ASP A 84 -29.39 -3.51 -4.76
C ASP A 84 -29.94 -2.08 -4.71
N ASP A 85 -29.74 -1.35 -3.60
CA ASP A 85 -30.25 0.02 -3.50
C ASP A 85 -29.60 0.92 -4.58
N PRO A 86 -30.41 1.54 -5.47
CA PRO A 86 -29.90 2.40 -6.53
C PRO A 86 -29.17 3.65 -5.99
N LYS A 87 -29.41 4.06 -4.74
CA LYS A 87 -28.67 5.16 -4.09
C LYS A 87 -27.20 4.82 -3.88
N PHE A 88 -26.88 3.53 -3.74
CA PHE A 88 -25.52 3.07 -3.48
C PHE A 88 -24.77 2.68 -4.76
N GLN A 89 -25.28 3.02 -5.95
CA GLN A 89 -24.66 2.67 -7.23
C GLN A 89 -23.91 3.84 -7.88
N GLY A 90 -22.67 3.59 -8.32
CA GLY A 90 -21.91 4.47 -9.19
C GLY A 90 -21.75 5.90 -8.66
N ARG A 91 -22.14 6.91 -9.46
CA ARG A 91 -22.05 8.34 -9.09
C ARG A 91 -22.94 8.69 -7.89
N LYS A 92 -24.09 8.04 -7.72
CA LYS A 92 -25.04 8.32 -6.61
C LYS A 92 -24.44 8.00 -5.24
N LEU A 93 -23.55 7.01 -5.15
CA LEU A 93 -22.81 6.71 -3.92
C LEU A 93 -21.92 7.88 -3.49
N LYS A 94 -21.27 8.54 -4.46
CA LYS A 94 -20.42 9.71 -4.19
C LYS A 94 -21.23 10.91 -3.71
N ASP A 95 -22.43 11.08 -4.29
CA ASP A 95 -23.37 12.14 -3.92
C ASP A 95 -24.02 11.89 -2.55
N PHE A 96 -24.18 10.63 -2.15
CA PHE A 96 -24.71 10.24 -0.84
C PHE A 96 -23.69 10.48 0.28
N LEU A 97 -22.47 9.95 0.14
CA LEU A 97 -21.46 9.99 1.21
C LEU A 97 -20.76 11.34 1.36
N LYS A 98 -20.68 12.13 0.28
CA LYS A 98 -20.04 13.46 0.24
C LYS A 98 -18.74 13.53 1.04
N TYR A 99 -17.82 12.60 0.78
CA TYR A 99 -16.49 12.63 1.41
C TYR A 99 -15.69 13.86 0.97
N SER A 100 -15.04 14.50 1.94
CA SER A 100 -14.09 15.60 1.71
C SER A 100 -12.87 15.12 0.91
N SER A 101 -12.12 16.05 0.33
CA SER A 101 -10.86 15.74 -0.37
C SER A 101 -9.92 14.90 0.51
N ASP A 102 -9.78 15.30 1.77
CA ASP A 102 -8.82 14.71 2.70
C ASP A 102 -9.22 13.29 3.08
N HIS A 103 -10.52 13.05 3.26
CA HIS A 103 -11.03 11.72 3.56
C HIS A 103 -10.91 10.77 2.35
N ARG A 104 -11.08 11.29 1.12
CA ARG A 104 -10.82 10.49 -0.09
C ARG A 104 -9.35 10.10 -0.20
N LYS A 105 -8.43 11.05 0.06
CA LYS A 105 -6.99 10.81 0.08
C LYS A 105 -6.63 9.77 1.16
N LEU A 106 -7.25 9.85 2.33
CA LEU A 106 -7.11 8.87 3.40
C LEU A 106 -7.49 7.46 2.94
N ILE A 107 -8.71 7.25 2.43
CA ILE A 107 -9.17 5.95 1.93
C ILE A 107 -8.23 5.40 0.84
N GLN A 108 -7.76 6.25 -0.06
CA GLN A 108 -6.84 5.84 -1.13
C GLN A 108 -5.49 5.35 -0.61
N ASN A 109 -4.97 5.95 0.45
CA ASN A 109 -3.63 5.66 0.97
C ASN A 109 -3.60 4.65 2.11
N ILE A 110 -4.74 4.32 2.73
CA ILE A 110 -4.82 3.22 3.70
C ILE A 110 -4.35 1.92 3.06
N GLU A 111 -3.70 1.06 3.81
CA GLU A 111 -3.26 -0.27 3.37
C GLU A 111 -3.88 -1.38 4.23
N LEU A 112 -4.06 -1.12 5.53
CA LEU A 112 -4.63 -2.04 6.50
C LEU A 112 -5.80 -1.40 7.27
N ILE A 113 -6.93 -2.09 7.33
CA ILE A 113 -8.09 -1.68 8.14
C ILE A 113 -8.27 -2.73 9.23
N ILE A 114 -8.10 -2.33 10.49
CA ILE A 114 -8.30 -3.19 11.65
C ILE A 114 -9.71 -2.94 12.16
N ILE A 115 -10.53 -3.98 12.28
CA ILE A 115 -11.87 -3.89 12.86
C ILE A 115 -11.90 -4.75 14.12
N ASP A 116 -11.97 -4.13 15.29
CA ASP A 116 -12.15 -4.81 16.56
C ASP A 116 -13.64 -5.08 16.83
N GLU A 117 -13.92 -6.13 17.60
CA GLU A 117 -15.27 -6.63 17.89
C GLU A 117 -16.14 -6.89 16.64
N ILE A 118 -15.54 -7.49 15.60
CA ILE A 118 -16.21 -7.79 14.33
C ILE A 118 -17.48 -8.65 14.49
N SER A 119 -17.59 -9.43 15.56
CA SER A 119 -18.77 -10.26 15.88
C SER A 119 -20.06 -9.45 15.97
N MET A 120 -19.99 -8.17 16.36
CA MET A 120 -21.15 -7.27 16.43
C MET A 120 -21.49 -6.60 15.09
N VAL A 121 -20.69 -6.80 14.05
CA VAL A 121 -20.89 -6.17 12.73
C VAL A 121 -21.78 -7.05 11.85
N ARG A 122 -22.75 -6.41 11.19
CA ARG A 122 -23.66 -7.09 10.28
C ARG A 122 -23.04 -7.30 8.88
N ALA A 123 -23.51 -8.32 8.17
CA ALA A 123 -23.09 -8.63 6.80
C ALA A 123 -23.23 -7.46 5.81
N ASP A 124 -24.34 -6.72 5.89
CA ASP A 124 -24.65 -5.58 5.03
C ASP A 124 -23.63 -4.45 5.16
N ILE A 125 -23.13 -4.23 6.38
CA ILE A 125 -22.11 -3.22 6.67
C ILE A 125 -20.78 -3.58 5.98
N ILE A 126 -20.38 -4.85 5.99
CA ILE A 126 -19.13 -5.29 5.35
C ILE A 126 -19.20 -5.15 3.83
N ASP A 127 -20.29 -5.58 3.20
CA ASP A 127 -20.45 -5.40 1.75
C ASP A 127 -20.55 -3.92 1.35
N PHE A 128 -21.15 -3.08 2.21
CA PHE A 128 -21.15 -1.65 1.97
C PHE A 128 -19.75 -1.04 2.07
N ILE A 129 -18.95 -1.44 3.08
CA ILE A 129 -17.54 -1.05 3.21
C ILE A 129 -16.75 -1.49 1.97
N ASP A 130 -16.94 -2.72 1.49
CA ASP A 130 -16.33 -3.20 0.24
C ASP A 130 -16.64 -2.26 -0.93
N LYS A 131 -17.91 -1.93 -1.12
CA LYS A 131 -18.38 -1.03 -2.18
C LYS A 131 -17.75 0.37 -2.10
N VAL A 132 -17.65 0.91 -0.89
CA VAL A 132 -16.99 2.20 -0.63
C VAL A 132 -15.51 2.13 -0.98
N LEU A 133 -14.79 1.13 -0.46
CA LEU A 133 -13.36 0.99 -0.69
C LEU A 133 -13.03 0.77 -2.17
N ARG A 134 -13.79 -0.06 -2.89
CA ARG A 134 -13.66 -0.26 -4.35
C ARG A 134 -13.83 1.04 -5.13
N THR A 135 -14.83 1.83 -4.76
CA THR A 135 -15.18 3.08 -5.46
C THR A 135 -14.14 4.18 -5.24
N TYR A 136 -13.70 4.37 -4.00
CA TYR A 136 -12.78 5.46 -3.63
C TYR A 136 -11.30 5.12 -3.83
N SER A 137 -10.94 3.83 -3.84
CA SER A 137 -9.57 3.36 -4.18
C SER A 137 -9.34 3.22 -5.69
N HIS A 138 -10.35 3.50 -6.53
CA HIS A 138 -10.31 3.33 -7.99
C HIS A 138 -10.00 1.89 -8.44
N ASN A 139 -10.33 0.90 -7.61
CA ASN A 139 -10.09 -0.51 -7.87
C ASN A 139 -11.39 -1.30 -7.68
N LEU A 140 -12.20 -1.36 -8.74
CA LEU A 140 -13.52 -2.02 -8.71
C LEU A 140 -13.44 -3.56 -8.76
N ARG A 141 -12.28 -4.11 -9.14
CA ARG A 141 -12.12 -5.54 -9.43
C ARG A 141 -11.62 -6.34 -8.24
N GLU A 142 -10.86 -5.71 -7.36
CA GLU A 142 -10.35 -6.39 -6.16
C GLU A 142 -11.29 -6.14 -4.99
N PRO A 143 -11.56 -7.19 -4.18
CA PRO A 143 -12.22 -7.06 -2.88
C PRO A 143 -11.57 -5.98 -2.02
N PHE A 144 -12.40 -5.20 -1.34
CA PHE A 144 -12.06 -4.04 -0.54
C PHE A 144 -11.18 -3.02 -1.27
N GLY A 145 -11.22 -2.98 -2.61
CA GLY A 145 -10.35 -2.11 -3.40
C GLY A 145 -8.85 -2.44 -3.29
N GLY A 146 -8.51 -3.69 -2.94
CA GLY A 146 -7.13 -4.15 -2.73
C GLY A 146 -6.56 -3.79 -1.35
N LYS A 147 -7.40 -3.31 -0.42
CA LYS A 147 -7.04 -3.04 0.98
C LYS A 147 -7.11 -4.33 1.80
N GLN A 148 -6.19 -4.48 2.75
CA GLN A 148 -6.19 -5.63 3.65
C GLN A 148 -7.07 -5.33 4.86
N LEU A 149 -7.92 -6.27 5.26
CA LEU A 149 -8.69 -6.19 6.50
C LEU A 149 -8.12 -7.15 7.55
N LEU A 150 -7.99 -6.67 8.78
CA LEU A 150 -7.75 -7.49 9.97
C LEU A 150 -9.01 -7.42 10.83
N LEU A 151 -9.76 -8.51 10.84
CA LEU A 151 -11.00 -8.65 11.58
C LEU A 151 -10.70 -9.33 12.90
N VAL A 152 -10.89 -8.66 14.03
CA VAL A 152 -10.63 -9.20 15.37
C VAL A 152 -11.94 -9.34 16.11
N GLY A 153 -12.19 -10.50 16.71
CA GLY A 153 -13.37 -10.72 17.53
C GLY A 153 -13.64 -12.20 17.78
N ASP A 154 -14.64 -12.48 18.61
CA ASP A 154 -15.04 -13.85 18.96
C ASP A 154 -16.47 -14.11 18.50
N VAL A 155 -16.64 -14.97 17.49
CA VAL A 155 -17.95 -15.29 16.88
C VAL A 155 -18.91 -15.99 17.84
N PHE A 156 -18.39 -16.61 18.90
CA PHE A 156 -19.20 -17.31 19.90
C PHE A 156 -19.70 -16.40 21.03
N GLN A 157 -19.35 -15.11 21.00
CA GLN A 157 -19.83 -14.14 22.00
C GLN A 157 -21.22 -13.62 21.60
N LEU A 158 -21.35 -12.30 21.46
CA LEU A 158 -22.63 -11.68 21.18
C LEU A 158 -22.86 -11.56 19.68
N GLU A 159 -24.06 -11.94 19.27
CA GLU A 159 -24.57 -11.74 17.93
C GLU A 159 -24.82 -10.24 17.65
N PRO A 160 -24.77 -9.81 16.38
CA PRO A 160 -25.17 -8.45 16.04
C PRO A 160 -26.64 -8.21 16.40
N VAL A 161 -26.93 -7.08 17.03
CA VAL A 161 -28.30 -6.71 17.41
C VAL A 161 -29.05 -6.26 16.16
N VAL A 162 -30.03 -7.07 15.73
CA VAL A 162 -30.89 -6.78 14.57
C VAL A 162 -32.34 -6.77 15.03
N LYS A 163 -33.07 -5.68 14.74
CA LYS A 163 -34.51 -5.60 15.05
C LYS A 163 -35.30 -6.56 14.17
N SER A 164 -36.50 -6.97 14.61
CA SER A 164 -37.40 -7.84 13.84
C SER A 164 -37.59 -7.37 12.41
N ASP A 165 -37.88 -6.07 12.25
CA ASP A 165 -38.26 -5.46 10.97
C ASP A 165 -37.05 -5.41 10.02
N GLU A 166 -35.87 -5.13 10.55
CA GLU A 166 -34.62 -5.11 9.80
C GLU A 166 -34.24 -6.53 9.33
N ARG A 167 -34.51 -7.53 10.18
CA ARG A 167 -34.19 -8.93 9.88
C ARG A 167 -34.97 -9.45 8.68
N GLU A 168 -36.25 -9.12 8.57
CA GLU A 168 -37.07 -9.51 7.41
C GLU A 168 -36.53 -8.95 6.09
N ILE A 169 -36.00 -7.74 6.12
CA ILE A 169 -35.40 -7.09 4.95
C ILE A 169 -34.06 -7.75 4.60
N LEU A 170 -33.19 -7.94 5.58
CA LEU A 170 -31.85 -8.50 5.38
C LEU A 170 -31.87 -9.96 4.92
N ASN A 171 -32.81 -10.77 5.43
CA ASN A 171 -32.96 -12.18 5.07
C ASN A 171 -33.23 -12.42 3.57
N ARG A 172 -33.65 -11.39 2.82
CA ARG A 172 -33.85 -11.47 1.37
C ARG A 172 -32.53 -11.49 0.58
N PHE A 173 -31.47 -10.93 1.17
CA PHE A 173 -30.17 -10.75 0.50
C PHE A 173 -29.05 -11.58 1.12
N TYR A 174 -29.19 -11.90 2.40
CA TYR A 174 -28.19 -12.61 3.19
C TYR A 174 -28.83 -13.82 3.88
N PRO A 175 -28.13 -14.97 3.93
CA PRO A 175 -28.65 -16.14 4.63
C PRO A 175 -28.76 -15.91 6.14
N ASN A 176 -27.89 -15.08 6.71
CA ASN A 176 -27.87 -14.72 8.13
C ASN A 176 -27.17 -13.35 8.31
N PRO A 177 -27.31 -12.69 9.47
CA PRO A 177 -26.80 -11.32 9.65
C PRO A 177 -25.30 -11.24 9.99
N TYR A 178 -24.59 -12.36 10.16
CA TYR A 178 -23.20 -12.36 10.60
C TYR A 178 -22.25 -11.81 9.53
N PHE A 179 -21.19 -11.11 9.94
CA PHE A 179 -20.21 -10.51 9.03
C PHE A 179 -19.64 -11.50 7.99
N PHE A 180 -19.42 -12.76 8.37
CA PHE A 180 -18.84 -13.78 7.48
C PHE A 180 -19.78 -14.23 6.35
N SER A 181 -21.06 -13.84 6.40
CA SER A 181 -22.03 -14.08 5.34
C SER A 181 -22.11 -12.95 4.30
N ALA A 182 -21.24 -11.94 4.43
CA ALA A 182 -21.09 -10.90 3.42
C ALA A 182 -20.69 -11.50 2.06
N LYS A 183 -21.24 -10.96 0.97
CA LYS A 183 -21.03 -11.50 -0.39
C LYS A 183 -19.57 -11.38 -0.82
N VAL A 184 -18.85 -10.37 -0.34
CA VAL A 184 -17.42 -10.19 -0.62
C VAL A 184 -16.57 -11.41 -0.23
N PHE A 185 -16.93 -12.14 0.84
CA PHE A 185 -16.21 -13.36 1.25
C PHE A 185 -16.51 -14.59 0.40
N GLN A 186 -17.40 -14.48 -0.59
CA GLN A 186 -17.55 -15.48 -1.65
C GLN A 186 -16.55 -15.24 -2.79
N GLU A 187 -16.12 -13.99 -3.00
CA GLU A 187 -15.11 -13.61 -3.99
C GLU A 187 -13.68 -13.80 -3.46
N MET A 188 -13.47 -13.71 -2.14
CA MET A 188 -12.19 -13.91 -1.49
C MET A 188 -12.25 -14.87 -0.31
N GLU A 189 -11.24 -15.71 -0.19
CA GLU A 189 -11.12 -16.65 0.92
C GLU A 189 -10.64 -15.94 2.19
N LEU A 190 -11.47 -15.89 3.24
CA LEU A 190 -11.09 -15.27 4.51
C LEU A 190 -10.25 -16.26 5.35
N VAL A 191 -8.97 -15.94 5.55
CA VAL A 191 -8.08 -16.77 6.37
C VAL A 191 -8.43 -16.57 7.84
N SER A 192 -8.89 -17.64 8.50
CA SER A 192 -9.36 -17.59 9.89
C SER A 192 -8.36 -18.26 10.83
N ILE A 193 -7.80 -17.50 11.77
CA ILE A 193 -6.82 -17.95 12.75
C ILE A 193 -7.43 -17.86 14.15
N GLU A 194 -7.47 -18.99 14.86
CA GLU A 194 -7.93 -19.07 16.25
C GLU A 194 -6.74 -19.16 17.21
N LEU A 195 -6.62 -18.19 18.11
CA LEU A 195 -5.69 -18.23 19.24
C LEU A 195 -6.19 -19.23 20.28
N THR A 196 -5.43 -20.30 20.49
CA THR A 196 -5.78 -21.44 21.36
C THR A 196 -5.32 -21.27 22.80
N LYS A 197 -4.19 -20.59 23.03
CA LYS A 197 -3.58 -20.42 24.35
C LYS A 197 -4.35 -19.39 25.20
N VAL A 198 -4.90 -19.86 26.32
CA VAL A 198 -5.67 -19.05 27.29
C VAL A 198 -4.74 -18.61 28.42
N TYR A 199 -4.69 -17.30 28.70
CA TYR A 199 -3.86 -16.74 29.76
C TYR A 199 -4.67 -16.31 31.00
N ARG A 200 -6.01 -16.22 30.88
CA ARG A 200 -6.88 -15.59 31.89
C ARG A 200 -7.36 -16.54 32.98
N GLN A 201 -7.79 -17.75 32.62
CA GLN A 201 -8.33 -18.73 33.56
C GLN A 201 -7.24 -19.69 34.03
N THR A 202 -7.21 -19.94 35.33
CA THR A 202 -6.25 -20.84 35.97
C THR A 202 -6.75 -22.29 36.07
N ASP A 203 -8.08 -22.50 36.03
CA ASP A 203 -8.71 -23.80 36.18
C ASP A 203 -9.00 -24.47 34.82
N GLN A 204 -8.30 -25.58 34.55
CA GLN A 204 -8.46 -26.38 33.34
C GLN A 204 -9.86 -27.02 33.19
N VAL A 205 -10.50 -27.38 34.31
CA VAL A 205 -11.83 -28.00 34.30
C VAL A 205 -12.87 -26.96 33.88
N PHE A 206 -12.80 -25.78 34.47
CA PHE A 206 -13.68 -24.67 34.11
C PHE A 206 -13.50 -24.22 32.65
N VAL A 207 -12.27 -24.16 32.16
CA VAL A 207 -11.99 -23.86 30.73
C VAL A 207 -12.65 -24.90 29.82
N SER A 208 -12.59 -26.19 30.18
CA SER A 208 -13.22 -27.26 29.38
C SER A 208 -14.75 -27.12 29.34
N VAL A 209 -15.38 -26.78 30.46
CA VAL A 209 -16.82 -26.51 30.54
C VAL A 209 -17.20 -25.30 29.67
N LEU A 210 -16.43 -24.22 29.72
CA LEU A 210 -16.65 -23.04 28.87
C LEU A 210 -16.50 -23.38 27.38
N ASP A 211 -15.57 -24.28 27.03
CA ASP A 211 -15.39 -24.75 25.65
C ASP A 211 -16.57 -25.61 25.17
N HIS A 212 -17.11 -26.47 26.04
CA HIS A 212 -18.31 -27.24 25.71
C HIS A 212 -19.53 -26.34 25.53
N ILE A 213 -19.69 -25.29 26.34
CA ILE A 213 -20.74 -24.27 26.16
C ILE A 213 -20.52 -23.50 24.85
N ARG A 214 -19.27 -23.07 24.58
CA ARG A 214 -18.88 -22.34 23.36
C ARG A 214 -19.20 -23.13 22.10
N THR A 215 -19.01 -24.45 22.11
CA THR A 215 -19.23 -25.33 20.94
C THR A 215 -20.60 -25.98 20.90
N ASN A 216 -21.48 -25.66 21.86
CA ASN A 216 -22.80 -26.28 21.99
C ASN A 216 -22.77 -27.82 22.18
N THR A 217 -21.72 -28.31 22.85
CA THR A 217 -21.52 -29.73 23.18
C THR A 217 -21.67 -30.02 24.68
N ALA A 218 -22.08 -29.02 25.46
CA ALA A 218 -22.26 -29.12 26.92
C ALA A 218 -23.20 -30.27 27.30
N GLY A 219 -22.66 -31.23 28.04
CA GLY A 219 -23.41 -32.38 28.52
C GLY A 219 -24.20 -32.09 29.79
N ASN A 220 -24.97 -33.09 30.24
CA ASN A 220 -25.66 -33.01 31.53
C ASN A 220 -24.68 -32.87 32.71
N ALA A 221 -23.48 -33.46 32.61
CA ALA A 221 -22.45 -33.35 33.63
C ALA A 221 -21.93 -31.90 33.78
N ASP A 222 -21.69 -31.21 32.67
CA ASP A 222 -21.25 -29.81 32.66
C ASP A 222 -22.31 -28.89 33.28
N LEU A 223 -23.58 -29.09 32.91
CA LEU A 223 -24.69 -28.32 33.49
C LEU A 223 -24.91 -28.64 34.97
N GLN A 224 -24.75 -29.89 35.39
CA GLN A 224 -24.81 -30.26 36.81
C GLN A 224 -23.71 -29.56 37.60
N LEU A 225 -22.47 -29.56 37.07
CA LEU A 225 -21.34 -28.88 37.68
C LEU A 225 -21.61 -27.38 37.83
N LEU A 226 -22.11 -26.70 36.80
CA LEU A 226 -22.50 -25.29 36.90
C LEU A 226 -23.63 -25.08 37.92
N ASN A 227 -24.64 -25.96 37.91
CA ASN A 227 -25.78 -25.87 38.81
C ASN A 227 -25.45 -26.18 40.28
N THR A 228 -24.27 -26.73 40.61
CA THR A 228 -23.80 -26.79 42.00
C THR A 228 -23.62 -25.40 42.61
N ARG A 229 -23.39 -24.38 41.77
CA ARG A 229 -23.25 -22.96 42.17
C ARG A 229 -24.57 -22.20 42.25
N TYR A 230 -25.70 -22.91 42.14
CA TYR A 230 -27.01 -22.30 42.32
C TYR A 230 -27.26 -22.00 43.80
N ALA A 231 -27.35 -20.71 44.12
CA ALA A 231 -27.70 -20.23 45.45
C ALA A 231 -28.74 -19.11 45.32
N PRO A 232 -30.00 -19.33 45.75
CA PRO A 232 -31.09 -18.36 45.60
C PRO A 232 -30.98 -17.18 46.58
N THR A 233 -30.27 -17.36 47.69
CA THR A 233 -29.98 -16.28 48.65
C THR A 233 -28.80 -15.43 48.19
N PRO A 234 -28.87 -14.10 48.29
CA PRO A 234 -27.72 -13.24 48.04
C PRO A 234 -26.57 -13.62 49.00
N PRO A 235 -25.30 -13.48 48.58
CA PRO A 235 -24.17 -13.79 49.44
C PRO A 235 -24.25 -12.95 50.73
N CYS A 236 -23.94 -13.57 51.87
CA CYS A 236 -23.95 -12.88 53.17
C CYS A 236 -22.91 -11.74 53.15
N PRO A 237 -23.25 -10.51 53.63
CA PRO A 237 -22.32 -9.38 53.65
C PRO A 237 -21.21 -9.46 54.72
N GLU A 238 -21.09 -10.59 55.43
CA GLU A 238 -20.20 -10.72 56.60
C GLU A 238 -18.72 -10.95 56.23
N GLU A 239 -18.45 -11.32 54.98
CA GLU A 239 -17.11 -11.34 54.41
C GLU A 239 -17.00 -10.14 53.46
N ASN A 240 -15.88 -9.40 53.47
CA ASN A 240 -15.58 -8.22 52.63
C ASN A 240 -15.52 -8.53 51.11
N ASP A 241 -16.32 -9.49 50.64
CA ASP A 241 -16.32 -10.04 49.32
C ASP A 241 -17.17 -9.17 48.39
N LEU A 242 -16.48 -8.48 47.48
CA LEU A 242 -17.12 -7.66 46.45
C LEU A 242 -17.66 -8.58 45.34
N TYR A 243 -18.99 -8.68 45.24
CA TYR A 243 -19.68 -9.40 44.17
C TYR A 243 -20.25 -8.42 43.16
N ILE A 244 -20.07 -8.70 41.86
CA ILE A 244 -20.75 -7.97 40.78
C ILE A 244 -21.87 -8.80 40.17
N THR A 245 -23.06 -8.21 40.02
CA THR A 245 -24.20 -8.88 39.39
C THR A 245 -24.18 -8.68 37.87
N LEU A 246 -24.12 -9.77 37.09
CA LEU A 246 -24.25 -9.78 35.64
C LEU A 246 -25.70 -10.06 35.25
N ALA A 247 -26.41 -9.05 34.74
CA ALA A 247 -27.81 -9.19 34.33
C ALA A 247 -27.99 -8.98 32.82
N THR A 248 -29.04 -9.57 32.24
CA THR A 248 -29.31 -9.47 30.79
C THR A 248 -29.98 -8.17 30.38
N ARG A 249 -30.78 -7.56 31.26
CA ARG A 249 -31.55 -6.33 30.97
C ARG A 249 -30.95 -5.11 31.64
N ARG A 250 -30.95 -3.97 30.92
CA ARG A 250 -30.44 -2.69 31.43
C ARG A 250 -31.26 -2.18 32.61
N ASP A 251 -32.58 -2.26 32.54
CA ASP A 251 -33.47 -1.75 33.58
C ASP A 251 -33.21 -2.42 34.94
N ASN A 252 -32.94 -3.73 34.94
CA ASN A 252 -32.58 -4.46 36.15
C ASN A 252 -31.24 -4.00 36.73
N VAL A 253 -30.26 -3.70 35.87
CA VAL A 253 -28.94 -3.21 36.28
C VAL A 253 -29.04 -1.84 36.92
N ASP A 254 -29.77 -0.93 36.28
CA ASP A 254 -29.98 0.43 36.76
C ASP A 254 -30.76 0.39 38.10
N TYR A 255 -31.81 -0.43 38.21
CA TYR A 255 -32.54 -0.66 39.46
C TYR A 255 -31.65 -1.18 40.61
N ILE A 256 -30.79 -2.18 40.36
CA ILE A 256 -29.90 -2.73 41.41
C ILE A 256 -28.91 -1.67 41.88
N ASN A 257 -28.30 -0.93 40.96
CA ASN A 257 -27.32 0.10 41.28
C ASN A 257 -27.97 1.25 42.07
N GLU A 258 -29.13 1.73 41.65
CA GLU A 258 -29.86 2.80 42.35
C GLU A 258 -30.32 2.35 43.74
N LYS A 259 -30.89 1.15 43.85
CA LYS A 259 -31.33 0.60 45.14
C LYS A 259 -30.16 0.50 46.12
N LYS A 260 -29.03 -0.05 45.68
CA LYS A 260 -27.84 -0.20 46.53
C LYS A 260 -27.22 1.13 46.91
N LEU A 261 -27.19 2.11 45.99
CA LEU A 261 -26.73 3.46 46.29
C LEU A 261 -27.65 4.17 47.31
N ASN A 262 -28.96 3.95 47.24
CA ASN A 262 -29.92 4.54 48.16
C ASN A 262 -29.88 3.91 49.56
N GLU A 263 -29.58 2.60 49.66
CA GLU A 263 -29.39 1.88 50.92
C GLU A 263 -28.17 2.36 51.73
N LEU A 264 -27.16 2.96 51.06
CA LEU A 264 -25.95 3.44 51.73
C LEU A 264 -26.19 4.70 52.57
N PRO A 265 -25.62 4.76 53.79
CA PRO A 265 -25.63 5.96 54.61
C PRO A 265 -24.76 7.07 53.98
N GLY A 266 -25.12 8.33 54.21
CA GLY A 266 -24.40 9.50 53.71
C GLY A 266 -25.08 10.19 52.52
N GLU A 267 -24.71 11.44 52.30
CA GLU A 267 -25.24 12.26 51.22
C GLU A 267 -24.55 11.93 49.88
N PRO A 268 -25.31 11.86 48.77
CA PRO A 268 -24.75 11.58 47.45
C PRO A 268 -23.93 12.78 46.95
N VAL A 269 -22.70 12.52 46.52
CA VAL A 269 -21.85 13.50 45.84
C VAL A 269 -22.00 13.30 44.34
N THR A 270 -22.33 14.39 43.63
CA THR A 270 -22.43 14.37 42.16
C THR A 270 -21.20 15.01 41.55
N LEU A 271 -20.45 14.22 40.79
CA LEU A 271 -19.23 14.65 40.09
C LEU A 271 -19.54 14.86 38.62
N LYS A 272 -19.38 16.11 38.14
CA LYS A 272 -19.62 16.47 36.75
C LYS A 272 -18.36 16.29 35.91
N GLY A 273 -18.54 15.61 34.77
CA GLY A 273 -17.52 15.47 33.74
C GLY A 273 -17.44 16.72 32.87
N GLU A 274 -16.32 16.88 32.17
CA GLU A 274 -16.04 18.02 31.32
C GLU A 274 -15.80 17.53 29.88
N ILE A 275 -16.45 18.16 28.90
CA ILE A 275 -16.21 17.92 27.47
C ILE A 275 -15.54 19.15 26.87
N HIS A 276 -14.41 18.96 26.21
CA HIS A 276 -13.77 19.95 25.37
C HIS A 276 -13.80 19.49 23.91
N GLY A 277 -14.23 20.34 22.98
CA GLY A 277 -14.30 19.98 21.55
C GLY A 277 -15.51 19.11 21.18
N GLU A 278 -15.36 18.25 20.16
CA GLU A 278 -16.44 17.44 19.61
C GLU A 278 -16.42 16.00 20.17
N PHE A 279 -17.28 15.73 21.16
CA PHE A 279 -17.43 14.41 21.78
C PHE A 279 -18.91 14.00 21.87
N PRO A 280 -19.36 12.94 21.16
CA PRO A 280 -20.76 12.50 21.21
C PRO A 280 -21.17 11.94 22.58
N GLU A 281 -22.30 12.40 23.13
CA GLU A 281 -22.84 11.93 24.42
C GLU A 281 -23.10 10.41 24.45
N SER A 282 -23.50 9.82 23.31
CA SER A 282 -23.74 8.37 23.19
C SER A 282 -22.47 7.52 23.34
N SER A 283 -21.30 8.12 23.15
CA SER A 283 -20.00 7.45 23.17
C SER A 283 -19.25 7.65 24.49
N LEU A 284 -19.86 8.31 25.47
CA LEU A 284 -19.24 8.57 26.76
C LEU A 284 -18.91 7.25 27.47
N PRO A 285 -17.64 7.02 27.87
CA PRO A 285 -17.23 5.80 28.58
C PRO A 285 -17.91 5.66 29.96
N THR A 286 -18.09 6.79 30.65
CA THR A 286 -18.80 6.88 31.93
C THR A 286 -19.90 7.94 31.87
N LEU A 287 -20.72 8.03 32.91
CA LEU A 287 -21.80 9.01 32.98
C LEU A 287 -21.23 10.42 33.10
N MET A 288 -21.88 11.39 32.44
CA MET A 288 -21.56 12.81 32.56
C MET A 288 -21.68 13.28 34.02
N GLU A 289 -22.78 12.91 34.67
CA GLU A 289 -23.00 13.15 36.09
C GLU A 289 -22.85 11.82 36.82
N LEU A 290 -21.72 11.67 37.51
CA LEU A 290 -21.42 10.48 38.29
C LEU A 290 -21.84 10.72 39.74
N VAL A 291 -22.87 9.98 40.19
CA VAL A 291 -23.35 10.04 41.57
C VAL A 291 -22.71 8.92 42.39
N ILE A 292 -22.04 9.28 43.48
CA ILE A 292 -21.35 8.34 44.38
C ILE A 292 -21.60 8.67 45.85
N LYS A 293 -21.38 7.68 46.72
CA LYS A 293 -21.40 7.81 48.18
C LYS A 293 -20.19 7.06 48.78
N PRO A 294 -19.71 7.44 49.98
CA PRO A 294 -18.82 6.58 50.75
C PRO A 294 -19.47 5.19 50.95
N GLY A 295 -18.70 4.12 50.72
CA GLY A 295 -19.19 2.75 50.68
C GLY A 295 -19.75 2.29 49.34
N ALA A 296 -19.77 3.15 48.30
CA ALA A 296 -20.25 2.75 46.98
C ALA A 296 -19.29 1.77 46.29
N GLN A 297 -19.83 0.70 45.72
CA GLN A 297 -19.05 -0.24 44.92
C GLN A 297 -18.90 0.30 43.50
N VAL A 298 -17.65 0.42 43.06
CA VAL A 298 -17.27 0.99 41.77
C VAL A 298 -16.37 0.04 40.97
N ILE A 299 -16.38 0.20 39.65
CA ILE A 299 -15.52 -0.50 38.71
C ILE A 299 -14.67 0.51 37.96
N PHE A 300 -13.38 0.21 37.83
CA PHE A 300 -12.45 0.98 37.02
C PHE A 300 -12.66 0.68 35.53
N ILE A 301 -12.81 1.73 34.72
CA ILE A 301 -13.09 1.61 33.27
C ILE A 301 -11.87 1.90 32.38
N LYS A 302 -10.72 2.26 32.99
CA LYS A 302 -9.47 2.59 32.29
C LYS A 302 -8.30 1.94 33.03
N ASN A 303 -7.30 1.47 32.28
CA ASN A 303 -6.05 0.97 32.87
C ASN A 303 -5.24 2.14 33.42
N ASP A 304 -4.68 1.97 34.60
CA ASP A 304 -3.77 2.95 35.20
C ASP A 304 -2.40 2.94 34.53
N GLN A 305 -1.76 4.11 34.43
CA GLN A 305 -0.42 4.23 33.83
C GLN A 305 0.64 3.55 34.71
N GLU A 306 0.51 3.69 36.02
CA GLU A 306 1.37 3.06 37.02
C GLU A 306 0.99 1.58 37.27
N LYS A 307 -0.03 1.09 36.56
CA LYS A 307 -0.56 -0.28 36.64
C LYS A 307 -1.06 -0.66 38.04
N ARG A 308 -1.54 0.33 38.82
CA ARG A 308 -2.16 0.08 40.13
C ARG A 308 -3.47 -0.71 39.99
N TRP A 309 -4.21 -0.46 38.91
CA TRP A 309 -5.41 -1.21 38.53
C TRP A 309 -5.52 -1.40 37.02
N VAL A 310 -6.42 -2.30 36.61
CA VAL A 310 -6.77 -2.56 35.21
C VAL A 310 -8.25 -2.32 34.99
N ASN A 311 -8.65 -2.07 33.75
CA ASN A 311 -10.05 -1.96 33.35
C ASN A 311 -10.79 -3.25 33.73
N GLY A 312 -11.79 -3.13 34.61
CA GLY A 312 -12.52 -4.24 35.20
C GLY A 312 -12.29 -4.44 36.70
N THR A 313 -11.25 -3.83 37.30
CA THR A 313 -11.00 -3.91 38.75
C THR A 313 -12.18 -3.30 39.52
N ILE A 314 -12.64 -3.98 40.57
CA ILE A 314 -13.72 -3.53 41.45
C ILE A 314 -13.11 -2.99 42.76
N GLY A 315 -13.75 -2.00 43.34
CA GLY A 315 -13.42 -1.51 44.66
C GLY A 315 -14.59 -0.79 45.33
N THR A 316 -14.38 -0.40 46.58
CA THR A 316 -15.33 0.34 47.40
C THR A 316 -14.77 1.74 47.68
N VAL A 317 -15.60 2.77 47.51
CA VAL A 317 -15.22 4.15 47.81
C VAL A 317 -15.05 4.31 49.34
N SER A 318 -13.83 4.62 49.79
CA SER A 318 -13.49 4.88 51.20
C SER A 318 -13.93 6.29 51.61
N GLY A 319 -13.64 7.29 50.77
CA GLY A 319 -14.01 8.68 51.01
C GLY A 319 -13.59 9.60 49.86
N LEU A 320 -13.98 10.87 49.96
CA LEU A 320 -13.52 11.95 49.09
C LEU A 320 -12.70 12.95 49.91
N SER A 321 -11.58 13.40 49.37
CA SER A 321 -10.84 14.56 49.90
C SER A 321 -11.56 15.87 49.59
N GLU A 322 -11.29 16.92 50.37
CA GLU A 322 -11.73 18.30 50.09
C GLU A 322 -11.22 18.80 48.72
N ASP A 323 -10.08 18.28 48.26
CA ASP A 323 -9.48 18.58 46.96
C ASP A 323 -10.20 17.87 45.78
N GLY A 324 -11.20 17.03 46.05
CA GLY A 324 -11.96 16.28 45.06
C GLY A 324 -11.36 14.93 44.65
N THR A 325 -10.28 14.48 45.27
CA THR A 325 -9.70 13.14 45.03
C THR A 325 -10.57 12.05 45.66
N ILE A 326 -10.82 10.95 44.92
CA ILE A 326 -11.61 9.81 45.41
C ILE A 326 -10.65 8.73 45.90
N TYR A 327 -10.86 8.22 47.11
CA TYR A 327 -10.14 7.06 47.63
C TYR A 327 -10.96 5.80 47.44
N VAL A 328 -10.39 4.79 46.80
CA VAL A 328 -11.04 3.51 46.53
C VAL A 328 -10.20 2.37 47.09
N ILE A 329 -10.81 1.52 47.92
CA ILE A 329 -10.22 0.28 48.43
C ILE A 329 -10.59 -0.84 47.47
N THR A 330 -9.60 -1.47 46.87
CA THR A 330 -9.78 -2.59 45.93
C THR A 330 -10.09 -3.90 46.63
N GLU A 331 -10.50 -4.91 45.85
CA GLU A 331 -10.68 -6.30 46.32
C GLU A 331 -9.45 -6.86 47.08
N ASP A 332 -8.24 -6.41 46.71
CA ASP A 332 -6.98 -6.84 47.33
C ASP A 332 -6.67 -6.09 48.64
N GLY A 333 -7.59 -5.25 49.13
CA GLY A 333 -7.43 -4.44 50.35
C GLY A 333 -6.49 -3.24 50.20
N SER A 334 -6.01 -2.97 48.99
CA SER A 334 -5.16 -1.81 48.70
C SER A 334 -6.01 -0.57 48.45
N GLU A 335 -5.69 0.53 49.14
CA GLU A 335 -6.32 1.83 48.96
C GLU A 335 -5.57 2.65 47.90
N PHE A 336 -6.30 3.19 46.93
CA PHE A 336 -5.74 4.00 45.84
C PHE A 336 -6.45 5.35 45.73
N ASP A 337 -5.68 6.38 45.40
CA ASP A 337 -6.17 7.71 45.04
C ASP A 337 -6.49 7.78 43.54
N VAL A 338 -7.74 8.12 43.23
CA VAL A 338 -8.28 8.15 41.88
C VAL A 338 -8.48 9.58 41.44
N HIS A 339 -7.75 9.95 40.39
CA HIS A 339 -7.81 11.26 39.75
C HIS A 339 -8.71 11.23 38.52
N LYS A 340 -9.11 12.42 38.04
CA LYS A 340 -9.80 12.57 36.76
C LYS A 340 -8.88 12.13 35.62
N GLU A 341 -9.44 11.40 34.68
CA GLU A 341 -8.75 10.90 33.49
C GLU A 341 -9.43 11.45 32.24
N SER A 342 -8.65 11.66 31.18
CA SER A 342 -9.18 12.13 29.90
C SER A 342 -9.26 11.00 28.87
N TRP A 343 -10.34 10.99 28.09
CA TRP A 343 -10.52 10.15 26.90
C TRP A 343 -10.58 11.06 25.68
N SER A 344 -9.80 10.75 24.66
CA SER A 344 -9.78 11.47 23.40
C SER A 344 -10.71 10.81 22.37
N ASN A 345 -11.48 11.64 21.67
CA ASN A 345 -12.18 11.26 20.45
C ASN A 345 -11.32 11.64 19.26
N ILE A 346 -10.79 10.64 18.56
CA ILE A 346 -9.85 10.84 17.47
C ILE A 346 -10.49 10.66 16.10
N ARG A 347 -9.91 11.32 15.10
CA ARG A 347 -10.20 11.13 13.69
C ARG A 347 -8.90 10.96 12.92
N TYR A 348 -8.91 10.07 11.94
CA TYR A 348 -7.76 9.87 11.08
C TYR A 348 -7.67 10.94 9.98
N ARG A 349 -6.45 11.42 9.75
CA ARG A 349 -6.08 12.32 8.64
C ARG A 349 -4.87 11.78 7.91
N TYR A 350 -4.82 11.98 6.60
CA TYR A 350 -3.64 11.64 5.81
C TYR A 350 -2.74 12.86 5.64
N ASN A 351 -1.50 12.76 6.15
CA ASN A 351 -0.49 13.77 5.95
C ASN A 351 0.28 13.51 4.65
N GLU A 352 0.19 14.44 3.69
CA GLU A 352 0.83 14.31 2.38
C GLU A 352 2.35 14.52 2.41
N THR A 353 2.86 15.34 3.35
CA THR A 353 4.30 15.63 3.44
C THR A 353 5.04 14.42 4.01
N GLU A 354 4.54 13.85 5.10
CA GLU A 354 5.14 12.67 5.73
C GLU A 354 4.70 11.34 5.10
N LYS A 355 3.65 11.37 4.26
CA LYS A 355 3.00 10.18 3.68
C LYS A 355 2.52 9.19 4.73
N LYS A 356 2.12 9.67 5.91
CA LYS A 356 1.62 8.88 7.04
C LYS A 356 0.17 9.19 7.36
N ILE A 357 -0.49 8.27 8.04
CA ILE A 357 -1.81 8.51 8.64
C ILE A 357 -1.55 9.00 10.07
N GLU A 358 -2.15 10.12 10.40
CA GLU A 358 -2.04 10.76 11.72
C GLU A 358 -3.41 10.77 12.40
N GLU A 359 -3.38 10.81 13.72
CA GLU A 359 -4.54 10.91 14.58
C GLU A 359 -4.74 12.38 14.96
N GLU A 360 -5.92 12.91 14.62
CA GLU A 360 -6.35 14.27 14.96
C GLU A 360 -7.38 14.17 16.09
N GLU A 361 -7.08 14.79 17.23
CA GLU A 361 -8.00 14.84 18.37
C GLU A 361 -9.11 15.87 18.09
N LEU A 362 -10.37 15.41 18.03
CA LEU A 362 -11.53 16.27 17.81
C LEU A 362 -12.07 16.84 19.12
N GLY A 363 -11.90 16.11 20.22
CA GLY A 363 -12.34 16.52 21.54
C GLY A 363 -11.92 15.54 22.62
N THR A 364 -11.97 16.01 23.86
CA THR A 364 -11.64 15.24 25.06
C THR A 364 -12.81 15.25 26.03
N PHE A 365 -13.03 14.11 26.68
CA PHE A 365 -13.92 13.97 27.81
C PHE A 365 -13.09 13.68 29.05
N THR A 366 -13.21 14.49 30.10
CA THR A 366 -12.46 14.35 31.35
C THR A 366 -13.41 14.02 32.50
N GLN A 367 -13.19 12.88 33.15
CA GLN A 367 -13.98 12.41 34.28
C GLN A 367 -13.21 11.34 35.07
N TYR A 368 -13.62 11.05 36.30
CA TYR A 368 -13.05 9.92 37.05
C TYR A 368 -13.28 8.59 36.30
N PRO A 369 -12.26 7.72 36.20
CA PRO A 369 -12.30 6.45 35.46
C PRO A 369 -13.07 5.36 36.21
N ILE A 370 -14.20 5.70 36.81
CA ILE A 370 -15.03 4.79 37.62
C ILE A 370 -16.50 4.82 37.22
N ARG A 371 -17.21 3.75 37.55
CA ARG A 371 -18.67 3.61 37.40
C ARG A 371 -19.23 2.78 38.54
N LEU A 372 -20.48 3.01 38.95
CA LEU A 372 -21.18 2.12 39.89
C LEU A 372 -21.23 0.68 39.38
N ALA A 373 -20.97 -0.28 40.26
CA ALA A 373 -20.63 -1.64 39.89
C ALA A 373 -21.26 -2.74 40.75
N TRP A 374 -22.40 -2.50 41.39
CA TRP A 374 -23.17 -3.61 41.99
C TRP A 374 -23.79 -4.52 40.92
N ALA A 375 -24.18 -3.92 39.80
CA ALA A 375 -24.65 -4.65 38.64
C ALA A 375 -24.11 -4.05 37.33
N ILE A 376 -23.88 -4.92 36.35
CA ILE A 376 -23.54 -4.56 34.98
C ILE A 376 -24.26 -5.48 33.99
N THR A 377 -24.60 -4.96 32.81
CA THR A 377 -25.19 -5.79 31.77
C THR A 377 -24.16 -6.77 31.20
N VAL A 378 -24.59 -7.98 30.84
CA VAL A 378 -23.72 -8.97 30.17
C VAL A 378 -23.02 -8.38 28.95
N HIS A 379 -23.71 -7.54 28.17
CA HIS A 379 -23.12 -6.85 27.01
C HIS A 379 -22.00 -5.88 27.39
N LYS A 380 -22.17 -5.07 28.44
CA LYS A 380 -21.12 -4.13 28.89
C LYS A 380 -19.99 -4.82 29.66
N SER A 381 -20.21 -6.03 30.14
CA SER A 381 -19.16 -6.84 30.76
C SER A 381 -18.15 -7.39 29.74
N GLN A 382 -18.42 -7.31 28.44
CA GLN A 382 -17.59 -7.91 27.41
C GLN A 382 -16.12 -7.44 27.49
N GLY A 383 -15.20 -8.41 27.43
CA GLY A 383 -13.77 -8.15 27.56
C GLY A 383 -13.27 -8.06 29.01
N LEU A 384 -14.14 -7.72 29.98
CA LEU A 384 -13.79 -7.60 31.40
C LEU A 384 -13.57 -8.97 32.06
N THR A 385 -12.93 -8.94 33.22
CA THR A 385 -12.63 -10.12 34.04
C THR A 385 -12.90 -9.79 35.50
N PHE A 386 -13.52 -10.71 36.21
CA PHE A 386 -13.93 -10.56 37.60
C PHE A 386 -13.52 -11.79 38.40
N ASN A 387 -13.26 -11.60 39.70
CA ASN A 387 -12.96 -12.69 40.61
C ASN A 387 -14.23 -13.36 41.13
N ARG A 388 -15.27 -12.57 41.43
CA ARG A 388 -16.55 -13.07 41.94
C ARG A 388 -17.73 -12.42 41.23
N VAL A 389 -18.63 -13.23 40.70
CA VAL A 389 -19.78 -12.78 39.89
C VAL A 389 -21.06 -13.48 40.29
N VAL A 390 -22.15 -12.70 40.38
CA VAL A 390 -23.51 -13.22 40.52
C VAL A 390 -24.19 -13.12 39.17
N ILE A 391 -24.50 -14.24 38.54
CA ILE A 391 -25.13 -14.26 37.22
C ILE A 391 -26.64 -14.34 37.38
N ASP A 392 -27.32 -13.36 36.79
CA ASP A 392 -28.76 -13.19 36.85
C ASP A 392 -29.41 -13.43 35.48
N PHE A 393 -29.85 -14.68 35.27
CA PHE A 393 -30.65 -15.08 34.10
C PHE A 393 -32.16 -15.12 34.39
N THR A 394 -32.65 -14.46 35.44
CA THR A 394 -34.11 -14.42 35.73
C THR A 394 -34.90 -13.83 34.57
N GLY A 395 -34.34 -12.85 33.87
CA GLY A 395 -34.91 -12.27 32.67
C GLY A 395 -34.92 -13.19 31.45
N GLY A 396 -34.28 -14.36 31.48
CA GLY A 396 -34.08 -15.24 30.33
C GLY A 396 -32.86 -14.86 29.48
N VAL A 397 -32.32 -15.84 28.74
CA VAL A 397 -31.25 -15.68 27.76
C VAL A 397 -31.89 -15.50 26.38
N PHE A 398 -31.63 -14.35 25.74
CA PHE A 398 -32.35 -13.96 24.50
C PHE A 398 -31.50 -14.07 23.24
N ALA A 399 -30.18 -14.09 23.37
CA ALA A 399 -29.25 -14.19 22.25
C ALA A 399 -28.25 -15.33 22.47
N GLY A 400 -27.84 -15.95 21.35
CA GLY A 400 -26.81 -16.98 21.36
C GLY A 400 -25.51 -16.44 21.98
N GLY A 401 -24.81 -17.29 22.72
CA GLY A 401 -23.53 -16.93 23.35
C GLY A 401 -23.61 -16.02 24.58
N GLN A 402 -24.78 -15.47 24.96
CA GLN A 402 -24.92 -14.65 26.18
C GLN A 402 -24.53 -15.40 27.46
N ALA A 403 -24.92 -16.67 27.59
CA ALA A 403 -24.56 -17.51 28.73
C ALA A 403 -23.04 -17.73 28.80
N TYR A 404 -22.41 -18.06 27.67
CA TYR A 404 -20.96 -18.18 27.55
C TYR A 404 -20.25 -16.87 27.93
N VAL A 405 -20.73 -15.73 27.41
CA VAL A 405 -20.17 -14.41 27.71
C VAL A 405 -20.18 -14.17 29.22
N ALA A 406 -21.32 -14.35 29.88
CA ALA A 406 -21.47 -14.13 31.32
C ALA A 406 -20.55 -15.04 32.15
N LEU A 407 -20.53 -16.34 31.85
CA LEU A 407 -19.70 -17.32 32.55
C LEU A 407 -18.20 -17.07 32.34
N SER A 408 -17.80 -16.69 31.11
CA SER A 408 -16.40 -16.40 30.76
C SER A 408 -15.82 -15.13 31.42
N ARG A 409 -16.63 -14.37 32.17
CA ARG A 409 -16.15 -13.20 32.92
C ARG A 409 -15.46 -13.58 34.23
N CYS A 410 -15.78 -14.73 34.80
CA CYS A 410 -15.15 -15.18 36.03
C CYS A 410 -13.78 -15.82 35.75
N THR A 411 -12.84 -15.66 36.68
CA THR A 411 -11.52 -16.33 36.63
C THR A 411 -11.58 -17.80 37.01
N SER A 412 -12.48 -18.16 37.92
CA SER A 412 -12.66 -19.53 38.44
C SER A 412 -14.15 -19.92 38.54
N LEU A 413 -14.43 -21.22 38.60
CA LEU A 413 -15.77 -21.72 38.87
C LEU A 413 -16.24 -21.35 40.30
N ASP A 414 -15.31 -21.25 41.24
CA ASP A 414 -15.60 -20.90 42.64
C ASP A 414 -16.18 -19.50 42.83
N GLY A 415 -15.74 -18.56 42.01
CA GLY A 415 -16.23 -17.19 42.06
C GLY A 415 -17.63 -16.99 41.46
N ILE A 416 -18.24 -18.02 40.87
CA ILE A 416 -19.55 -17.90 40.21
C ILE A 416 -20.66 -18.27 41.18
N GLN A 417 -21.68 -17.41 41.25
CA GLN A 417 -22.96 -17.70 41.87
C GLN A 417 -24.10 -17.54 40.86
N LEU A 418 -25.01 -18.50 40.80
CA LEU A 418 -26.16 -18.48 39.91
C LEU A 418 -27.46 -18.17 40.69
N LYS A 419 -28.19 -17.13 40.29
CA LYS A 419 -29.55 -16.85 40.84
C LYS A 419 -30.62 -17.80 40.32
N ARG A 420 -30.38 -18.43 39.16
CA ARG A 420 -31.27 -19.39 38.51
C ARG A 420 -30.45 -20.54 37.97
N ARG A 421 -30.97 -21.77 38.05
CA ARG A 421 -30.35 -22.93 37.41
C ARG A 421 -30.27 -22.72 35.89
N ILE A 422 -29.15 -23.10 35.30
CA ILE A 422 -28.91 -23.08 33.86
C ILE A 422 -29.49 -24.37 33.27
N SER A 423 -30.31 -24.20 32.23
CA SER A 423 -30.88 -25.29 31.45
C SER A 423 -30.22 -25.37 30.07
N HIS A 424 -30.44 -26.49 29.36
CA HIS A 424 -30.03 -26.63 27.95
C HIS A 424 -30.64 -25.54 27.05
N ALA A 425 -31.81 -25.00 27.39
CA ALA A 425 -32.43 -23.92 26.61
C ALA A 425 -31.67 -22.58 26.73
N ASP A 426 -30.88 -22.40 27.79
CA ASP A 426 -30.09 -21.18 28.03
C ASP A 426 -28.72 -21.23 27.34
N VAL A 427 -28.26 -22.43 26.96
CA VAL A 427 -27.00 -22.67 26.25
C VAL A 427 -27.33 -23.08 24.83
N PHE A 428 -27.30 -22.11 23.91
CA PHE A 428 -27.45 -22.38 22.50
C PHE A 428 -26.49 -21.54 21.67
N VAL A 429 -25.99 -22.16 20.61
CA VAL A 429 -25.18 -21.53 19.57
C VAL A 429 -25.83 -21.80 18.24
N ARG A 430 -25.85 -20.79 17.38
CA ARG A 430 -26.42 -20.91 16.03
C ARG A 430 -25.57 -21.86 15.18
N PRO A 431 -26.17 -22.82 14.44
CA PRO A 431 -25.42 -23.79 13.63
C PRO A 431 -24.45 -23.15 12.62
N GLU A 432 -24.78 -21.97 12.12
CA GLU A 432 -23.99 -21.20 11.17
C GLU A 432 -22.62 -20.84 11.76
N ILE A 433 -22.56 -20.48 13.05
CA ILE A 433 -21.30 -20.18 13.77
C ILE A 433 -20.44 -21.43 13.86
N VAL A 434 -21.05 -22.58 14.18
CA VAL A 434 -20.33 -23.87 14.28
C VAL A 434 -19.76 -24.26 12.92
N SER A 435 -20.53 -24.11 11.84
CA SER A 435 -20.08 -24.41 10.47
C SER A 435 -18.90 -23.52 10.03
N PHE A 436 -18.90 -22.26 10.48
CA PHE A 436 -17.81 -21.33 10.19
C PHE A 436 -16.56 -21.68 11.01
N ALA A 437 -16.72 -22.07 12.28
CA ALA A 437 -15.62 -22.42 13.17
C ALA A 437 -14.84 -23.68 12.74
N GLN A 438 -15.48 -24.61 12.02
CA GLN A 438 -14.80 -25.78 11.47
C GLN A 438 -13.68 -25.43 10.47
N ARG A 439 -13.67 -24.21 9.93
CA ARG A 439 -12.65 -23.73 8.97
C ARG A 439 -11.50 -22.98 9.65
N PHE A 440 -11.49 -22.88 10.97
CA PHE A 440 -10.43 -22.17 11.70
C PHE A 440 -9.11 -22.96 11.67
N ASN A 441 -8.00 -22.24 11.57
CA ASN A 441 -6.65 -22.80 11.55
C ASN A 441 -6.40 -23.81 10.39
N ASP A 442 -7.03 -23.60 9.23
CA ASP A 442 -6.71 -24.41 8.04
C ASP A 442 -5.31 -24.07 7.49
N ASN A 443 -4.38 -24.99 7.75
CA ASN A 443 -2.99 -24.89 7.27
C ASN A 443 -2.90 -24.82 5.75
N GLN A 444 -3.83 -25.43 5.00
CA GLN A 444 -3.79 -25.38 3.53
C GLN A 444 -4.11 -23.99 3.02
N THR A 445 -5.12 -23.34 3.59
CA THR A 445 -5.49 -21.96 3.27
C THR A 445 -4.37 -20.99 3.64
N PHE A 446 -3.73 -21.18 4.79
CA PHE A 446 -2.56 -20.39 5.20
C PHE A 446 -1.38 -20.50 4.21
N GLU A 447 -0.98 -21.73 3.86
CA GLU A 447 0.13 -21.98 2.92
C GLU A 447 -0.17 -21.42 1.52
N ARG A 448 -1.43 -21.53 1.06
CA ARG A 448 -1.85 -20.92 -0.21
C ARG A 448 -1.75 -19.40 -0.16
N ALA A 449 -2.25 -18.76 0.90
CA ALA A 449 -2.16 -17.31 1.06
C ALA A 449 -0.70 -16.82 1.09
N MET A 450 0.18 -17.55 1.79
CA MET A 450 1.61 -17.23 1.84
C MET A 450 2.29 -17.39 0.47
N LYS A 451 2.00 -18.47 -0.28
CA LYS A 451 2.52 -18.65 -1.65
C LYS A 451 2.05 -17.55 -2.60
N GLN A 452 0.78 -17.16 -2.52
CA GLN A 452 0.23 -16.06 -3.32
C GLN A 452 0.92 -14.73 -3.02
N ALA A 453 1.16 -14.43 -1.75
CA ALA A 453 1.83 -13.21 -1.35
C ALA A 453 3.31 -13.18 -1.78
N GLN A 454 4.00 -14.32 -1.67
CA GLN A 454 5.35 -14.45 -2.19
C GLN A 454 5.38 -14.19 -3.70
N ALA A 455 4.38 -14.68 -4.45
CA ALA A 455 4.25 -14.40 -5.87
C ALA A 455 4.09 -12.90 -6.15
N ASP A 456 3.25 -12.18 -5.39
CA ASP A 456 3.02 -10.74 -5.57
C ASP A 456 4.30 -9.91 -5.36
N ILE A 457 5.08 -10.22 -4.32
CA ILE A 457 6.37 -9.55 -4.06
C ILE A 457 7.32 -9.76 -5.25
N GLN A 458 7.40 -11.00 -5.74
CA GLN A 458 8.27 -11.35 -6.86
C GLN A 458 7.80 -10.72 -8.19
N TYR A 459 6.48 -10.61 -8.42
CA TYR A 459 5.93 -9.89 -9.57
C TYR A 459 6.28 -8.39 -9.55
N VAL A 460 6.17 -7.74 -8.38
CA VAL A 460 6.55 -6.33 -8.25
C VAL A 460 8.06 -6.12 -8.48
N ALA A 461 8.89 -7.02 -7.93
CA ALA A 461 10.33 -6.99 -8.16
C ALA A 461 10.67 -7.17 -9.65
N SER A 462 10.02 -8.14 -10.31
CA SER A 462 10.14 -8.41 -11.73
C SER A 462 9.82 -7.18 -12.59
N VAL A 463 8.69 -6.50 -12.34
CA VAL A 463 8.32 -5.29 -13.08
C VAL A 463 9.34 -4.17 -12.89
N LYS A 464 9.84 -3.96 -11.67
CA LYS A 464 10.88 -2.96 -11.38
C LYS A 464 12.19 -3.27 -12.11
N ALA A 465 12.60 -4.54 -12.15
CA ALA A 465 13.80 -4.97 -12.85
C ALA A 465 13.68 -4.79 -14.37
N PHE A 466 12.51 -5.13 -14.95
CA PHE A 466 12.21 -4.89 -16.36
C PHE A 466 12.30 -3.41 -16.72
N ASP A 467 11.70 -2.53 -15.91
CA ASP A 467 11.69 -1.09 -16.16
C ASP A 467 13.08 -0.45 -16.02
N LYS A 468 13.99 -1.08 -15.24
CA LYS A 468 15.41 -0.69 -15.16
C LYS A 468 16.29 -1.30 -16.26
N GLY A 469 15.76 -2.23 -17.07
CA GLY A 469 16.52 -2.97 -18.07
C GLY A 469 17.39 -4.11 -17.53
N ASN A 470 17.26 -4.49 -16.25
CA ASN A 470 17.97 -5.64 -15.68
C ASN A 470 17.21 -6.94 -15.96
N PHE A 471 17.43 -7.53 -17.14
CA PHE A 471 16.67 -8.70 -17.59
C PHE A 471 17.00 -10.00 -16.83
N ALA A 472 18.21 -10.12 -16.27
CA ALA A 472 18.59 -11.29 -15.48
C ALA A 472 17.76 -11.38 -14.19
N GLU A 473 17.74 -10.28 -13.42
CA GLU A 473 16.96 -10.17 -12.20
C GLU A 473 15.44 -10.23 -12.48
N PHE A 474 15.00 -9.63 -13.60
CA PHE A 474 13.62 -9.75 -14.07
C PHE A 474 13.22 -11.22 -14.27
N LEU A 475 14.01 -12.01 -14.99
CA LEU A 475 13.70 -13.42 -15.28
C LEU A 475 13.70 -14.25 -14.00
N GLU A 476 14.70 -14.06 -13.13
CA GLU A 476 14.77 -14.80 -11.86
C GLU A 476 13.54 -14.54 -10.99
N ALA A 477 13.18 -13.27 -10.77
CA ALA A 477 12.00 -12.90 -10.00
C ALA A 477 10.70 -13.36 -10.68
N PHE A 478 10.61 -13.24 -12.00
CA PHE A 478 9.43 -13.64 -12.78
C PHE A 478 9.17 -15.14 -12.70
N PHE A 479 10.20 -15.97 -12.86
CA PHE A 479 10.06 -17.41 -12.73
C PHE A 479 9.71 -17.81 -11.30
N LYS A 480 10.35 -17.23 -10.28
CA LYS A 480 9.96 -17.46 -8.89
C LYS A 480 8.48 -17.14 -8.67
N ALA A 481 7.98 -16.02 -9.22
CA ALA A 481 6.58 -15.65 -9.12
C ALA A 481 5.64 -16.66 -9.79
N ILE A 482 5.95 -17.12 -11.00
CA ILE A 482 5.12 -18.08 -11.75
C ILE A 482 5.04 -19.44 -11.06
N HIS A 483 6.16 -19.93 -10.50
CA HIS A 483 6.17 -21.18 -9.75
C HIS A 483 5.29 -21.10 -8.50
N SER A 484 5.19 -19.91 -7.88
CA SER A 484 4.32 -19.66 -6.73
C SER A 484 2.85 -19.44 -7.13
N ARG A 485 2.57 -18.79 -8.26
CA ARG A 485 1.21 -18.51 -8.76
C ARG A 485 1.17 -18.50 -10.29
N TYR A 486 0.48 -19.46 -10.89
CA TYR A 486 0.37 -19.54 -12.34
C TYR A 486 -0.69 -18.57 -12.91
N ASP A 487 -0.24 -17.37 -13.26
CA ASP A 487 -1.10 -16.27 -13.69
C ASP A 487 -0.98 -15.89 -15.18
N ILE A 488 -0.01 -16.47 -15.90
CA ILE A 488 0.42 -15.96 -17.22
C ILE A 488 -0.64 -16.12 -18.31
N GLU A 489 -1.56 -17.08 -18.16
CA GLU A 489 -2.66 -17.30 -19.11
C GLU A 489 -3.85 -16.36 -18.90
N LYS A 490 -3.88 -15.60 -17.80
CA LYS A 490 -4.97 -14.65 -17.55
C LYS A 490 -4.95 -13.54 -18.62
N PRO A 491 -6.08 -13.24 -19.29
CA PRO A 491 -6.13 -12.27 -20.38
C PRO A 491 -5.59 -10.88 -20.04
N LEU A 492 -5.80 -10.43 -18.79
CA LEU A 492 -5.29 -9.15 -18.31
C LEU A 492 -3.76 -9.11 -18.26
N ILE A 493 -3.15 -10.21 -17.82
CA ILE A 493 -1.71 -10.32 -17.66
C ILE A 493 -1.04 -10.49 -19.03
N GLN A 494 -1.64 -11.28 -19.92
CA GLN A 494 -1.22 -11.34 -21.32
C GLN A 494 -1.25 -9.96 -21.99
N ARG A 495 -2.33 -9.19 -21.78
CA ARG A 495 -2.45 -7.82 -22.31
C ARG A 495 -1.38 -6.90 -21.73
N PHE A 496 -1.06 -7.03 -20.44
CA PHE A 496 -0.02 -6.25 -19.79
C PHE A 496 1.38 -6.59 -20.33
N ILE A 497 1.71 -7.87 -20.43
CA ILE A 497 2.98 -8.36 -21.00
C ILE A 497 3.12 -7.88 -22.44
N ARG A 498 2.08 -8.04 -23.27
CA ARG A 498 2.06 -7.57 -24.66
C ARG A 498 2.30 -6.06 -24.76
N ARG A 499 1.71 -5.26 -23.85
CA ARG A 499 1.93 -3.81 -23.80
C ARG A 499 3.39 -3.47 -23.46
N LYS A 500 3.98 -4.16 -22.47
CA LYS A 500 5.39 -3.96 -22.08
C LYS A 500 6.35 -4.35 -23.20
N LEU A 501 6.14 -5.50 -23.83
CA LEU A 501 6.95 -5.95 -24.99
C LEU A 501 6.76 -5.06 -26.22
N GLY A 502 5.58 -4.44 -26.37
CA GLY A 502 5.29 -3.49 -27.46
C GLY A 502 6.20 -2.26 -27.46
N ILE A 503 6.87 -1.94 -26.35
CA ILE A 503 7.90 -0.88 -26.28
C ILE A 503 9.03 -1.18 -27.27
N ILE A 504 9.42 -2.45 -27.43
CA ILE A 504 10.49 -2.86 -28.34
C ILE A 504 10.13 -2.53 -29.78
N ASN A 505 8.89 -2.81 -30.20
CA ASN A 505 8.43 -2.51 -31.56
C ASN A 505 8.38 -1.00 -31.79
N ARG A 506 7.93 -0.22 -30.80
CA ARG A 506 7.92 1.25 -30.91
C ARG A 506 9.33 1.81 -31.06
N LEU A 507 10.27 1.37 -30.23
CA LEU A 507 11.67 1.80 -30.28
C LEU A 507 12.35 1.42 -31.60
N LYS A 508 12.01 0.26 -32.19
CA LYS A 508 12.50 -0.14 -33.52
C LYS A 508 12.01 0.82 -34.61
N GLU A 509 10.74 1.19 -34.58
CA GLU A 509 10.13 2.09 -35.55
C GLU A 509 10.69 3.52 -35.41
N GLU A 510 10.83 4.02 -34.18
CA GLU A 510 11.48 5.30 -33.89
C GLU A 510 12.92 5.32 -34.38
N ASN A 511 13.69 4.25 -34.14
CA ASN A 511 15.05 4.13 -34.67
C ASN A 511 15.10 4.12 -36.21
N ARG A 512 14.13 3.48 -36.87
CA ARG A 512 14.05 3.49 -38.34
C ARG A 512 13.81 4.91 -38.84
N LEU A 513 12.82 5.61 -38.29
CA LEU A 513 12.49 6.98 -38.67
C LEU A 513 13.66 7.94 -38.42
N LEU A 514 14.35 7.82 -37.27
CA LEU A 514 15.52 8.65 -36.97
C LEU A 514 16.66 8.41 -37.96
N LYS A 515 16.88 7.15 -38.38
CA LYS A 515 17.88 6.83 -39.41
C LYS A 515 17.51 7.43 -40.77
N GLU A 516 16.24 7.34 -41.16
CA GLU A 516 15.73 7.95 -42.41
C GLU A 516 15.87 9.48 -42.37
N GLN A 517 15.51 10.14 -41.26
CA GLN A 517 15.67 11.58 -41.06
C GLN A 517 17.14 12.00 -41.13
N MET A 518 18.02 11.26 -40.45
CA MET A 518 19.47 11.52 -40.49
C MET A 518 20.01 11.38 -41.93
N GLN A 519 19.54 10.39 -42.69
CA GLN A 519 19.93 10.21 -44.08
C GLN A 519 19.42 11.34 -44.97
N GLN A 520 18.16 11.76 -44.80
CA GLN A 520 17.57 12.88 -45.53
C GLN A 520 18.32 14.19 -45.22
N GLN A 521 18.66 14.42 -43.95
CA GLN A 521 19.43 15.59 -43.53
C GLN A 521 20.82 15.59 -44.16
N ARG A 522 21.51 14.43 -44.19
CA ARG A 522 22.80 14.29 -44.89
C ARG A 522 22.68 14.59 -46.39
N GLN A 523 21.65 14.11 -47.07
CA GLN A 523 21.41 14.41 -48.48
C GLN A 523 21.13 15.90 -48.72
N ASN A 524 20.37 16.55 -47.85
CA ASN A 524 20.11 17.99 -47.95
C ASN A 524 21.38 18.81 -47.74
N LEU A 525 22.21 18.44 -46.75
CA LEU A 525 23.53 19.07 -46.54
C LEU A 525 24.43 18.91 -47.75
N GLN A 526 24.44 17.72 -48.39
CA GLN A 526 25.17 17.51 -49.65
C GLN A 526 24.65 18.39 -50.80
N LYS A 527 23.32 18.58 -50.91
CA LYS A 527 22.74 19.48 -51.90
C LYS A 527 23.16 20.93 -51.65
N TYR A 528 23.06 21.42 -50.42
CA TYR A 528 23.50 22.78 -50.09
C TYR A 528 25.00 22.96 -50.32
N ALA A 529 25.82 21.98 -49.97
CA ALA A 529 27.25 22.01 -50.28
C ALA A 529 27.50 22.14 -51.79
N ARG A 530 26.72 21.43 -52.62
CA ARG A 530 26.77 21.58 -54.08
C ARG A 530 26.40 22.99 -54.56
N GLU A 531 25.35 23.59 -54.01
CA GLU A 531 24.96 24.96 -54.36
C GLU A 531 26.06 25.97 -54.03
N TYR A 532 26.61 25.92 -52.81
CA TYR A 532 27.73 26.78 -52.41
C TYR A 532 28.97 26.58 -53.30
N TYR A 533 29.29 25.32 -53.65
CA TYR A 533 30.35 25.03 -54.61
C TYR A 533 30.09 25.67 -55.99
N LEU A 534 28.86 25.60 -56.51
CA LEU A 534 28.51 26.22 -57.79
C LEU A 534 28.63 27.74 -57.71
N MET A 535 28.12 28.37 -56.65
CA MET A 535 28.28 29.81 -56.40
C MET A 535 29.75 30.22 -56.33
N GLY A 536 30.60 29.43 -55.65
CA GLY A 536 32.04 29.66 -55.63
C GLY A 536 32.67 29.65 -57.03
N ASN A 537 32.24 28.73 -57.90
CA ASN A 537 32.70 28.72 -59.30
C ASN A 537 32.21 29.94 -60.09
N GLU A 538 30.99 30.42 -59.84
CA GLU A 538 30.47 31.64 -60.46
C GLU A 538 31.24 32.88 -60.01
N CYS A 539 31.63 32.97 -58.73
CA CYS A 539 32.48 34.05 -58.23
C CYS A 539 33.82 34.13 -58.96
N ILE A 540 34.45 32.99 -59.28
CA ILE A 540 35.69 32.95 -60.06
C ILE A 540 35.45 33.36 -61.52
N THR A 541 34.40 32.83 -62.15
CA THR A 541 34.22 32.92 -63.61
C THR A 541 33.52 34.20 -64.06
N LYS A 542 32.56 34.72 -63.28
CA LYS A 542 31.74 35.89 -63.64
C LYS A 542 32.13 37.14 -62.86
N ALA A 543 32.38 37.00 -61.56
CA ALA A 543 32.66 38.15 -60.68
C ALA A 543 34.17 38.45 -60.53
N HIS A 544 35.03 37.49 -60.90
CA HIS A 544 36.48 37.54 -60.72
C HIS A 544 36.90 37.88 -59.27
N ASP A 545 36.14 37.39 -58.30
CA ASP A 545 36.40 37.60 -56.86
C ASP A 545 36.84 36.26 -56.21
N PRO A 546 38.16 36.05 -56.02
CA PRO A 546 38.68 34.82 -55.44
C PRO A 546 38.40 34.70 -53.94
N ARG A 547 38.25 35.81 -53.21
CA ARG A 547 37.93 35.78 -51.77
C ARG A 547 36.50 35.32 -51.55
N ALA A 548 35.56 35.85 -52.32
CA ALA A 548 34.18 35.39 -52.30
C ALA A 548 34.06 33.91 -52.71
N ALA A 549 34.85 33.47 -53.69
CA ALA A 549 34.88 32.06 -54.08
C ALA A 549 35.37 31.13 -52.96
N GLN A 550 36.46 31.51 -52.27
CA GLN A 550 37.00 30.75 -51.13
C GLN A 550 35.97 30.61 -50.00
N ALA A 551 35.30 31.70 -49.62
CA ALA A 551 34.26 31.67 -48.58
C ALA A 551 33.11 30.71 -48.94
N ASN A 552 32.71 30.67 -50.22
CA ASN A 552 31.70 29.74 -50.70
C ASN A 552 32.19 28.28 -50.68
N TYR A 553 33.44 28.02 -51.08
CA TYR A 553 34.02 26.68 -50.96
C TYR A 553 34.16 26.23 -49.50
N ASP A 554 34.56 27.12 -48.60
CA ASP A 554 34.59 26.85 -47.16
C ASP A 554 33.22 26.48 -46.63
N LYS A 555 32.18 27.22 -47.04
CA LYS A 555 30.82 26.88 -46.63
C LYS A 555 30.37 25.53 -47.19
N ALA A 556 30.73 25.19 -48.43
CA ALA A 556 30.46 23.89 -49.00
C ALA A 556 31.13 22.76 -48.22
N LEU A 557 32.38 22.96 -47.78
CA LEU A 557 33.17 21.98 -47.05
C LEU A 557 32.76 21.87 -45.58
N GLU A 558 32.26 22.94 -44.96
CA GLU A 558 31.63 22.89 -43.63
C GLU A 558 30.36 22.00 -43.65
N LEU A 559 29.56 22.12 -44.72
CA LEU A 559 28.32 21.37 -44.89
C LEU A 559 28.57 19.91 -45.33
N TYR A 560 29.58 19.67 -46.16
CA TYR A 560 29.97 18.35 -46.62
C TYR A 560 31.50 18.24 -46.78
N PRO A 561 32.22 17.82 -45.72
CA PRO A 561 33.69 17.76 -45.71
C PRO A 561 34.31 16.80 -46.73
N GLU A 562 33.55 15.81 -47.20
CA GLU A 562 33.97 14.83 -48.19
C GLU A 562 33.81 15.34 -49.64
N TYR A 563 33.46 16.62 -49.84
CA TYR A 563 33.21 17.16 -51.17
C TYR A 563 34.49 17.45 -51.96
N VAL A 564 34.99 16.44 -52.67
CA VAL A 564 36.27 16.49 -53.39
C VAL A 564 36.39 17.65 -54.38
N ASP A 565 35.36 17.91 -55.20
CA ASP A 565 35.43 18.99 -56.19
C ASP A 565 35.63 20.37 -55.54
N ALA A 566 35.04 20.61 -54.36
CA ALA A 566 35.22 21.86 -53.62
C ALA A 566 36.64 21.99 -53.07
N TRP A 567 37.24 20.92 -52.54
CA TRP A 567 38.66 20.90 -52.14
C TRP A 567 39.59 21.19 -53.33
N VAL A 568 39.32 20.58 -54.50
CA VAL A 568 40.13 20.82 -55.71
C VAL A 568 40.00 22.27 -56.18
N ARG A 569 38.78 22.81 -56.29
CA ARG A 569 38.58 24.20 -56.73
C ARG A 569 39.19 25.20 -55.77
N LYS A 570 39.03 25.00 -54.46
CA LYS A 570 39.66 25.84 -53.44
C LYS A 570 41.19 25.83 -53.56
N GLY A 571 41.79 24.64 -53.73
CA GLY A 571 43.23 24.49 -53.92
C GLY A 571 43.73 25.17 -55.20
N VAL A 572 42.99 25.08 -56.30
CA VAL A 572 43.31 25.81 -57.55
C VAL A 572 43.20 27.32 -57.36
N THR A 573 42.18 27.81 -56.64
CA THR A 573 42.06 29.25 -56.35
C THR A 573 43.23 29.78 -55.51
N PHE A 574 43.69 29.04 -54.49
CA PHE A 574 44.90 29.42 -53.74
C PHE A 574 46.16 29.38 -54.60
N PHE A 575 46.26 28.37 -55.47
CA PHE A 575 47.37 28.27 -56.41
C PHE A 575 47.44 29.48 -57.36
N ASP A 576 46.29 29.92 -57.89
CA ASP A 576 46.20 31.11 -58.75
C ASP A 576 46.52 32.43 -57.98
N GLU A 577 46.27 32.48 -56.66
CA GLU A 577 46.67 33.59 -55.77
C GLU A 577 48.13 33.50 -55.29
N ASN A 578 48.93 32.56 -55.81
CA ASN A 578 50.32 32.29 -55.41
C ASN A 578 50.49 31.84 -53.93
N ARG A 579 49.42 31.30 -53.33
CA ARG A 579 49.39 30.74 -51.96
C ARG A 579 49.63 29.23 -52.01
N MET A 580 50.91 28.87 -52.20
CA MET A 580 51.32 27.50 -52.55
C MET A 580 51.09 26.47 -51.44
N GLU A 581 51.29 26.86 -50.17
CA GLU A 581 51.12 25.95 -49.02
C GLU A 581 49.65 25.57 -48.82
N GLU A 582 48.73 26.55 -48.78
CA GLU A 582 47.30 26.28 -48.62
C GLU A 582 46.70 25.54 -49.82
N ALA A 583 47.23 25.78 -51.03
CA ALA A 583 46.87 25.02 -52.22
C ALA A 583 47.24 23.53 -52.08
N GLU A 584 48.44 23.25 -51.54
CA GLU A 584 48.92 21.89 -51.33
C GLU A 584 48.09 21.14 -50.28
N GLU A 585 47.74 21.80 -49.17
CA GLU A 585 46.87 21.22 -48.15
C GLU A 585 45.50 20.81 -48.71
N CYS A 586 44.86 21.70 -49.46
CA CYS A 586 43.55 21.44 -50.07
C CYS A 586 43.61 20.29 -51.08
N LEU A 587 44.65 20.24 -51.92
CA LEU A 587 44.82 19.20 -52.93
C LEU A 587 45.24 17.86 -52.33
N ASN A 588 46.04 17.87 -51.25
CA ASN A 588 46.32 16.67 -50.46
C ASN A 588 45.04 16.09 -49.87
N ARG A 589 44.18 16.94 -49.30
CA ARG A 589 42.89 16.50 -48.76
C ARG A 589 41.98 15.93 -49.86
N ALA A 590 41.93 16.56 -51.03
CA ALA A 590 41.19 16.05 -52.17
C ALA A 590 41.66 14.66 -52.62
N VAL A 591 42.99 14.44 -52.72
CA VAL A 591 43.56 13.15 -53.10
C VAL A 591 43.38 12.09 -52.00
N GLN A 592 43.45 12.46 -50.72
CA GLN A 592 43.12 11.55 -49.61
C GLN A 592 41.67 11.06 -49.69
N LEU A 593 40.73 11.96 -49.98
CA LEU A 593 39.30 11.62 -50.09
C LEU A 593 38.99 10.80 -51.35
N ARG A 594 39.62 11.12 -52.50
CA ARG A 594 39.46 10.36 -53.74
C ARG A 594 40.79 10.23 -54.49
N PRO A 595 41.56 9.16 -54.22
CA PRO A 595 42.89 8.97 -54.80
C PRO A 595 42.94 8.80 -56.32
N GLN A 596 41.81 8.45 -56.95
CA GLN A 596 41.70 8.27 -58.41
C GLN A 596 41.03 9.47 -59.11
N ASP A 597 40.86 10.60 -58.43
CA ASP A 597 40.31 11.80 -59.06
C ASP A 597 41.37 12.47 -59.95
N PHE A 598 41.13 12.49 -61.26
CA PHE A 598 42.06 13.10 -62.21
C PHE A 598 42.37 14.56 -61.85
N LYS A 599 41.38 15.38 -61.50
CA LYS A 599 41.60 16.81 -61.27
C LYS A 599 42.41 17.04 -59.99
N ALA A 600 42.13 16.28 -58.93
CA ALA A 600 42.87 16.39 -57.68
C ALA A 600 44.35 16.03 -57.87
N VAL A 601 44.62 14.89 -58.51
CA VAL A 601 45.99 14.40 -58.73
C VAL A 601 46.74 15.27 -59.75
N TYR A 602 46.09 15.66 -60.86
CA TYR A 602 46.68 16.54 -61.88
C TYR A 602 47.07 17.91 -61.33
N ASN A 603 46.16 18.57 -60.58
CA ASN A 603 46.44 19.89 -60.02
C ASN A 603 47.49 19.81 -58.91
N ARG A 604 47.52 18.73 -58.11
CA ARG A 604 48.56 18.51 -57.10
C ARG A 604 49.93 18.29 -57.74
N GLY A 605 50.00 17.46 -58.79
CA GLY A 605 51.21 17.23 -59.56
C GLY A 605 51.75 18.51 -60.21
N LYS A 606 50.86 19.32 -60.81
CA LYS A 606 51.21 20.64 -61.36
C LYS A 606 51.76 21.59 -60.29
N LEU A 607 51.11 21.67 -59.13
CA LEU A 607 51.57 22.50 -58.00
C LEU A 607 52.97 22.07 -57.54
N ARG A 608 53.18 20.76 -57.32
CA ARG A 608 54.44 20.19 -56.86
C ARG A 608 55.60 20.40 -57.83
N LEU A 609 55.32 20.34 -59.13
CA LEU A 609 56.30 20.63 -60.18
C LEU A 609 56.81 22.08 -60.13
N LEU A 610 55.93 23.01 -59.75
CA LEU A 610 56.25 24.45 -59.65
C LEU A 610 56.92 24.80 -58.32
N THR A 611 56.62 24.07 -57.24
CA THR A 611 57.28 24.24 -55.94
C THR A 611 58.60 23.46 -55.81
N GLY A 612 59.04 22.77 -56.87
CA GLY A 612 60.34 22.07 -56.92
C GLY A 612 60.34 20.65 -56.33
N LYS A 613 59.17 20.11 -55.97
CA LYS A 613 59.00 18.73 -55.47
C LYS A 613 58.89 17.74 -56.65
N THR A 614 59.95 17.63 -57.44
CA THR A 614 59.96 16.95 -58.75
C THR A 614 59.58 15.46 -58.67
N GLU A 615 60.09 14.72 -57.68
CA GLU A 615 59.78 13.29 -57.53
C GLU A 615 58.31 13.01 -57.20
N GLU A 616 57.72 13.80 -56.30
CA GLU A 616 56.31 13.69 -55.95
C GLU A 616 55.40 14.13 -57.12
N ALA A 617 55.84 15.15 -57.87
CA ALA A 617 55.16 15.60 -59.08
C ALA A 617 55.13 14.51 -60.16
N LEU A 618 56.24 13.78 -60.36
CA LEU A 618 56.29 12.65 -61.29
C LEU A 618 55.25 11.57 -60.95
N SER A 619 55.15 11.18 -59.67
CA SER A 619 54.17 10.19 -59.22
C SER A 619 52.73 10.62 -59.47
N ASP A 620 52.40 11.88 -59.16
CA ASP A 620 51.07 12.43 -59.41
C ASP A 620 50.77 12.59 -60.91
N LEU A 621 51.73 13.06 -61.70
CA LEU A 621 51.53 13.31 -63.13
C LEU A 621 51.52 12.02 -63.96
N ASP A 622 52.30 11.01 -63.60
CA ASP A 622 52.20 9.65 -64.14
C ASP A 622 50.80 9.06 -63.89
N LYS A 623 50.30 9.20 -62.66
CA LYS A 623 48.94 8.81 -62.32
C LYS A 623 47.89 9.63 -63.06
N ALA A 624 48.09 10.93 -63.24
CA ALA A 624 47.16 11.80 -63.98
C ALA A 624 47.08 11.42 -65.47
N THR A 625 48.23 11.13 -66.10
CA THR A 625 48.29 10.67 -67.51
C THR A 625 47.68 9.28 -67.66
N SER A 626 47.86 8.39 -66.69
CA SER A 626 47.17 7.09 -66.63
C SER A 626 45.65 7.22 -66.50
N LEU A 627 45.17 8.15 -65.65
CA LEU A 627 43.74 8.38 -65.43
C LEU A 627 43.04 9.05 -66.62
N LYS A 628 43.73 9.95 -67.35
CA LYS A 628 43.22 10.54 -68.60
C LYS A 628 44.32 10.62 -69.67
N PRO A 629 44.53 9.55 -70.45
CA PRO A 629 45.57 9.49 -71.49
C PRO A 629 45.37 10.45 -72.67
N GLN A 630 44.18 11.03 -72.82
CA GLN A 630 43.88 11.98 -73.91
C GLN A 630 44.01 13.45 -73.47
N HIS A 631 44.53 13.70 -72.27
CA HIS A 631 44.70 15.05 -71.76
C HIS A 631 46.09 15.61 -72.09
N ALA A 632 46.20 16.38 -73.18
CA ALA A 632 47.48 16.95 -73.64
C ALA A 632 48.28 17.68 -72.53
N GLY A 633 47.61 18.52 -71.73
CA GLY A 633 48.26 19.25 -70.64
C GLY A 633 48.82 18.35 -69.53
N ALA A 634 48.27 17.14 -69.34
CA ALA A 634 48.81 16.19 -68.36
C ALA A 634 50.12 15.58 -68.86
N HIS A 635 50.20 15.27 -70.15
CA HIS A 635 51.43 14.81 -70.79
C HIS A 635 52.49 15.91 -70.88
N GLU A 636 52.11 17.17 -71.07
CA GLU A 636 53.04 18.31 -71.01
C GLU A 636 53.66 18.47 -69.64
N TYR A 637 52.84 18.62 -68.58
CA TYR A 637 53.39 18.76 -67.23
C TYR A 637 54.18 17.52 -66.81
N PHE A 638 53.78 16.32 -67.26
CA PHE A 638 54.56 15.11 -67.02
C PHE A 638 55.91 15.14 -67.73
N ALA A 639 55.95 15.58 -68.99
CA ALA A 639 57.20 15.76 -69.73
C ALA A 639 58.11 16.82 -69.08
N GLU A 640 57.56 17.95 -68.62
CA GLU A 640 58.30 18.98 -67.88
C GLU A 640 58.88 18.42 -66.56
N ALA A 641 58.13 17.58 -65.85
CA ALA A 641 58.62 16.92 -64.64
C ALA A 641 59.73 15.90 -64.94
N LEU A 642 59.63 15.15 -66.03
CA LEU A 642 60.63 14.19 -66.49
C LEU A 642 61.93 14.88 -66.93
N GLU A 643 61.81 16.01 -67.63
CA GLU A 643 62.93 16.85 -68.05
C GLU A 643 63.69 17.41 -66.83
N LYS A 644 62.97 17.97 -65.84
CA LYS A 644 63.57 18.43 -64.57
C LYS A 644 64.22 17.31 -63.76
N SER A 645 63.83 16.06 -63.98
CA SER A 645 64.40 14.87 -63.34
C SER A 645 65.53 14.22 -64.17
N GLY A 646 65.92 14.80 -65.32
CA GLY A 646 66.98 14.29 -66.18
C GLY A 646 66.59 13.11 -67.09
N LYS A 647 65.29 12.83 -67.25
CA LYS A 647 64.76 11.74 -68.10
C LYS A 647 64.34 12.26 -69.48
N GLU A 648 65.30 12.78 -70.23
CA GLU A 648 65.06 13.51 -71.50
C GLU A 648 64.34 12.68 -72.58
N ILE A 649 64.66 11.38 -72.68
CA ILE A 649 64.05 10.47 -73.67
C ILE A 649 62.56 10.27 -73.39
N GLU A 650 62.19 10.02 -72.12
CA GLU A 650 60.80 9.85 -71.70
C GLU A 650 60.01 11.15 -71.84
N ALA A 651 60.64 12.30 -71.51
CA ALA A 651 60.05 13.61 -71.71
C ALA A 651 59.71 13.88 -73.19
N ALA A 652 60.63 13.59 -74.12
CA ALA A 652 60.42 13.77 -75.55
C ALA A 652 59.23 12.94 -76.09
N ILE A 653 59.04 11.72 -75.57
CA ILE A 653 57.90 10.87 -75.92
C ILE A 653 56.58 11.54 -75.48
N HIS A 654 56.51 12.03 -74.25
CA HIS A 654 55.31 12.67 -73.72
C HIS A 654 55.01 14.03 -74.35
N TYR A 655 56.02 14.84 -74.69
CA TYR A 655 55.83 16.05 -75.49
C TYR A 655 55.23 15.75 -76.86
N ARG A 656 55.72 14.72 -77.56
CA ARG A 656 55.17 14.29 -78.85
C ARG A 656 53.71 13.83 -78.72
N ILE A 657 53.39 13.05 -77.68
CA ILE A 657 52.01 12.63 -77.39
C ILE A 657 51.11 13.85 -77.14
N ALA A 658 51.57 14.84 -76.38
CA ALA A 658 50.81 16.06 -76.12
C ALA A 658 50.55 16.88 -77.40
N GLU A 659 51.56 17.01 -78.27
CA GLU A 659 51.40 17.68 -79.56
C GLU A 659 50.38 16.98 -80.47
N GLU A 660 50.44 15.64 -80.56
CA GLU A 660 49.48 14.86 -81.33
C GLU A 660 48.05 15.02 -80.78
N LEU A 661 47.89 15.01 -79.46
CA LEU A 661 46.60 15.22 -78.81
C LEU A 661 46.06 16.63 -79.03
N ARG A 662 46.92 17.67 -79.08
CA ARG A 662 46.52 19.04 -79.42
C ARG A 662 46.09 19.16 -80.89
N LYS A 663 46.81 18.51 -81.81
CA LYS A 663 46.47 18.48 -83.25
C LYS A 663 45.14 17.80 -83.53
N LYS A 664 44.77 16.77 -82.75
CA LYS A 664 43.47 16.08 -82.85
C LYS A 664 42.29 16.88 -82.29
N LYS A 665 42.54 17.98 -81.57
CA LYS A 665 41.52 18.78 -80.87
C LYS A 665 41.19 20.12 -81.55
N LYS A 666 42.01 20.54 -82.51
CA LYS A 666 41.71 21.60 -83.48
C LYS A 666 40.96 21.01 -84.66
#